data_AF-A0A7V3E6N4-F1
#
_entry.id   AF-A0A7V3E6N4-F1
#
_cell.length_a   1.000
_cell.length_b   1.000
_cell.length_c   1.000
_cell.angle_alpha   90.00
_cell.angle_beta   90.00
_cell.angle_gamma   90.00
#
_symmetry.space_group_name_H-M   'P 1'
#
loop_
_entity.id
_entity.type
_entity.pdbx_description
1 polymer ?
#
loop_
_entity_poly.entity_id
_entity_poly.type
_entity_poly.pdbx_seq_one_letter_code
_entity_poly.pdbx_strand_id
1 'polypeptide(L)'
;MFSKEEFINSLQNFYNNYDGENPIRFIENYLKHNHLSDEERLFIKFYLAREYFFQQDYINSEDLFLELIEKKHKEFSSLIYLSEIYWRTNRKFESILLLNKISSERSEYRHSLKAVSLRLSELEKETSLSKIHFDKNSVSDNYPLISIIILCYNKVEVTRNCLKALFENTNYPNFEVIVLDNSSVDETPDLLLSYGETIKNIRSHKNLGFVGGNNFASHFASGDYIVFLNNDTEPQIGWLNHLLNTFNYHKDAGAAGSMLIYPNGKLQEAGGVIFNDASGWNYGRGAMPNDSKYSFCREVDYCSGAALMIRKDLFEKVGKFDERYAPAYYEDTDLCFSVRKFGYKVYFNPFSKVIHHEGATAGTDLNSGFKKYQVVNSPKFIEKWKDELKQQYPNDPKLRFKFSDRNRGKRILIIDDIPPLPDRAAGALRHYHTLRQMLNLGYKVTYVHLMGKQYTDDAAVKYLSDFKMQGVEFIWFNYEYWYNIRFTEQGKDYIKTLIDSLELKDRSFDFIYIAFWHIAEYFIDLIKSQLPTVLILIDTMDIHYLREEREAELVNDNSLKRKAIENKKRELSVYSKADLITTVTEADRTELRKYIKDKPIFILTDVHDPRESTSDFDQRKDLLFVGNFNHKPNEDAVLYFVKEIFPSIKEKLPDVKFYVVGNHPTEKIKALTSNNIIITGWVPDVKEYIDKCRVEVVPLRYGAGNKGKVGEALSSGIPIVTTSIGAEGMGIEDGVHAFISDEPKKFSDRVVELYQSKETWQKFSFNSKHLIALQYSSELMRKRLEFIFNHSKESLKSKQALLHSSPPDLSIVIAAFNQAEYTLKCIESLRKNLQINYEIILIDNASTDETQKLFSKEYKDVRYYRNKMNLGFPIAANQGIVKSLGKYILILNNDTIVPKHSIERLIEVAESDPQIGIVGPLSNEVSGLQKDSDANYKTIEEMYEYAENIRQKNKGQVLHFPRVAFLCTLIKKEVIDKIGGLDERFSPGNYEDDDFCLRAQLAGFKTVIVKDAFIHHYGSKSFKEDGEKAYLDRLLTNQKIFTAKWGATPDEIWLQNKQIKPHQIYYPIDKNIFLQHFRRVRVHLADNEVSLAQLEIENAIENFSTGDALTISREDLFDLAGNIFLFTSNFEKAQYYFEQELQLSPNSSNACLGLGKVLFANNQIEAAKTMLEWALKNDPSNSNAIAALTEINSLMGFESQHNSIKV
;
A
#
# COMPACT_ATOMS: atom_id res chain seq x y z
N MET A 1 41.53 3.46 -46.22
CA MET A 1 40.35 2.65 -46.56
C MET A 1 39.83 2.15 -45.25
N PHE A 2 38.66 2.61 -44.82
CA PHE A 2 38.06 2.20 -43.55
C PHE A 2 37.13 1.01 -43.79
N SER A 3 37.43 -0.12 -43.17
CA SER A 3 36.62 -1.34 -43.19
C SER A 3 35.36 -1.21 -42.32
N LYS A 4 34.36 -2.05 -42.58
CA LYS A 4 33.15 -2.23 -41.75
C LYS A 4 33.45 -2.37 -40.25
N GLU A 5 34.55 -3.04 -39.90
CA GLU A 5 34.99 -3.26 -38.52
C GLU A 5 35.48 -1.97 -37.87
N GLU A 6 36.16 -1.09 -38.62
CA GLU A 6 36.60 0.22 -38.13
C GLU A 6 35.44 1.18 -37.90
N PHE A 7 34.37 1.15 -38.71
CA PHE A 7 33.16 1.92 -38.42
C PHE A 7 32.47 1.42 -37.15
N ILE A 8 32.31 0.11 -36.97
CA ILE A 8 31.70 -0.46 -35.75
C ILE A 8 32.51 -0.07 -34.51
N ASN A 9 33.83 -0.19 -34.57
CA ASN A 9 34.71 0.20 -33.47
C ASN A 9 34.66 1.71 -33.20
N SER A 10 34.60 2.54 -34.24
CA SER A 10 34.51 3.99 -34.12
C SER A 10 33.15 4.43 -33.54
N LEU A 11 32.05 3.80 -33.98
CA LEU A 11 30.70 4.04 -33.48
C LEU A 11 30.56 3.55 -32.02
N GLN A 12 31.15 2.40 -31.68
CA GLN A 12 31.22 1.92 -30.30
C GLN A 12 32.04 2.87 -29.42
N ASN A 13 33.21 3.31 -29.88
CA ASN A 13 34.01 4.31 -29.16
C ASN A 13 33.26 5.64 -28.99
N PHE A 14 32.51 6.08 -30.00
CA PHE A 14 31.65 7.27 -29.90
C PHE A 14 30.59 7.10 -28.81
N TYR A 15 29.88 5.96 -28.79
CA TYR A 15 28.90 5.68 -27.73
C TYR A 15 29.54 5.54 -26.34
N ASN A 16 30.77 5.04 -26.26
CA ASN A 16 31.49 4.83 -25.00
C ASN A 16 32.07 6.13 -24.40
N ASN A 17 32.43 7.12 -25.23
CA ASN A 17 33.13 8.34 -24.80
C ASN A 17 32.23 9.59 -24.68
N TYR A 18 30.97 9.51 -25.11
CA TYR A 18 29.91 10.51 -24.93
C TYR A 18 30.35 11.99 -24.96
N ASP A 19 30.81 12.47 -26.11
CA ASP A 19 31.24 13.88 -26.31
C ASP A 19 30.07 14.88 -26.51
N GLY A 20 28.81 14.46 -26.29
CA GLY A 20 27.63 15.32 -26.44
C GLY A 20 27.22 15.62 -27.89
N GLU A 21 27.89 15.05 -28.90
CA GLU A 21 27.43 15.10 -30.29
C GLU A 21 26.26 14.13 -30.55
N ASN A 22 25.37 14.47 -31.51
CA ASN A 22 24.28 13.60 -31.95
C ASN A 22 24.85 12.41 -32.74
N PRO A 23 24.56 11.13 -32.40
CA PRO A 23 25.05 9.96 -33.13
C PRO A 23 24.67 9.98 -34.62
N ILE A 24 23.53 10.57 -34.98
CA ILE A 24 23.14 10.79 -36.38
C ILE A 24 24.19 11.66 -37.07
N ARG A 25 24.55 12.80 -36.46
CA ARG A 25 25.54 13.74 -37.01
C ARG A 25 26.92 13.10 -37.12
N PHE A 26 27.30 12.27 -36.16
CA PHE A 26 28.54 11.50 -36.22
C PHE A 26 28.54 10.55 -37.43
N ILE A 27 27.47 9.76 -37.60
CA ILE A 27 27.33 8.81 -38.72
C ILE A 27 27.26 9.56 -40.07
N GLU A 28 26.54 10.68 -40.15
CA GLU A 28 26.47 11.54 -41.33
C GLU A 28 27.84 12.14 -41.70
N ASN A 29 28.58 12.63 -40.71
CA ASN A 29 29.94 13.12 -40.91
C ASN A 29 30.85 12.00 -41.38
N TYR A 30 30.71 10.80 -40.82
CA TYR A 30 31.44 9.62 -41.23
C TYR A 30 31.15 9.26 -42.70
N LEU A 31 29.89 9.31 -43.12
CA LEU A 31 29.46 9.08 -44.51
C LEU A 31 29.96 10.14 -45.51
N LYS A 32 30.18 11.38 -45.06
CA LYS A 32 30.61 12.50 -45.89
C LYS A 32 32.13 12.55 -46.10
N HIS A 33 32.91 12.26 -45.07
CA HIS A 33 34.35 12.54 -45.05
C HIS A 33 35.24 11.33 -45.29
N ASN A 34 34.69 10.10 -45.27
CA ASN A 34 35.45 8.89 -45.52
C ASN A 34 35.24 8.34 -46.94
N HIS A 35 36.33 7.85 -47.54
CA HIS A 35 36.28 7.10 -48.79
C HIS A 35 35.77 5.68 -48.51
N LEU A 36 34.49 5.45 -48.78
CA LEU A 36 33.76 4.21 -48.56
C LEU A 36 33.40 3.56 -49.89
N SER A 37 33.48 2.23 -49.97
CA SER A 37 32.86 1.46 -51.05
C SER A 37 31.33 1.58 -51.00
N ASP A 38 30.65 1.23 -52.09
CA ASP A 38 29.18 1.25 -52.13
C ASP A 38 28.54 0.34 -51.08
N GLU A 39 29.15 -0.82 -50.80
CA GLU A 39 28.69 -1.77 -49.78
C GLU A 39 28.85 -1.20 -48.35
N GLU A 40 29.98 -0.57 -48.05
CA GLU A 40 30.22 0.10 -46.76
C GLU A 40 29.28 1.30 -46.57
N ARG A 41 29.02 2.07 -47.64
CA ARG A 41 28.08 3.18 -47.60
C ARG A 41 26.65 2.72 -47.30
N LEU A 42 26.21 1.60 -47.88
CA LEU A 42 24.89 1.01 -47.59
C LEU A 42 24.82 0.46 -46.15
N PHE A 43 25.87 -0.23 -45.69
CA PHE A 43 25.96 -0.72 -44.31
C PHE A 43 25.87 0.42 -43.30
N ILE A 44 26.58 1.52 -43.52
CA ILE A 44 26.57 2.67 -42.60
C ILE A 44 25.23 3.41 -42.66
N LYS A 45 24.60 3.52 -43.85
CA LYS A 45 23.23 4.05 -44.00
C LYS A 45 22.19 3.24 -43.23
N PHE A 46 22.35 1.92 -43.13
CA PHE A 46 21.48 1.10 -42.28
C PHE A 46 21.54 1.54 -40.81
N TYR A 47 22.74 1.76 -40.27
CA TYR A 47 22.89 2.26 -38.90
C TYR A 47 22.32 3.67 -38.76
N LEU A 48 22.53 4.55 -39.74
CA LEU A 48 21.91 5.87 -39.76
C LEU A 48 20.37 5.78 -39.68
N ALA A 49 19.75 4.96 -40.54
CA ALA A 49 18.31 4.72 -40.56
C ALA A 49 17.80 4.16 -39.22
N ARG A 50 18.57 3.27 -38.62
CA ARG A 50 18.28 2.67 -37.31
C ARG A 50 18.39 3.68 -36.16
N GLU A 51 19.38 4.58 -36.20
CA GLU A 51 19.49 5.64 -35.21
C GLU A 51 18.36 6.66 -35.35
N TYR A 52 17.94 7.03 -36.57
CA TYR A 52 16.71 7.81 -36.79
C TYR A 52 15.47 7.09 -36.21
N PHE A 53 15.34 5.78 -36.43
CA PHE A 53 14.26 4.97 -35.86
C PHE A 53 14.21 5.06 -34.32
N PHE A 54 15.36 4.91 -33.65
CA PHE A 54 15.43 4.96 -32.19
C PHE A 54 15.24 6.37 -31.63
N GLN A 55 15.54 7.41 -32.41
CA GLN A 55 15.19 8.80 -32.10
C GLN A 55 13.75 9.16 -32.48
N GLN A 56 12.95 8.20 -32.97
CA GLN A 56 11.55 8.36 -33.39
C GLN A 56 11.36 9.29 -34.60
N ASP A 57 12.41 9.54 -35.37
CA ASP A 57 12.32 10.21 -36.66
C ASP A 57 11.96 9.19 -37.75
N TYR A 58 10.70 8.80 -37.74
CA TYR A 58 10.20 7.73 -38.59
C TYR A 58 10.20 8.09 -40.08
N ILE A 59 10.14 9.38 -40.43
CA ILE A 59 10.14 9.84 -41.83
C ILE A 59 11.52 9.59 -42.45
N ASN A 60 12.60 10.12 -41.84
CA ASN A 60 13.95 9.93 -42.36
C ASN A 60 14.40 8.47 -42.27
N SER A 61 13.96 7.77 -41.23
CA SER A 61 14.21 6.34 -41.07
C SER A 61 13.55 5.52 -42.18
N GLU A 62 12.28 5.79 -42.48
CA GLU A 62 11.54 5.13 -43.55
C GLU A 62 12.19 5.36 -44.91
N ASP A 63 12.51 6.60 -45.27
CA ASP A 63 13.12 6.94 -46.55
C ASP A 63 14.44 6.18 -46.77
N LEU A 64 15.29 6.13 -45.74
CA LEU A 64 16.55 5.40 -45.80
C LEU A 64 16.34 3.88 -45.89
N PHE A 65 15.39 3.32 -45.13
CA PHE A 65 15.10 1.88 -45.23
C PHE A 65 14.52 1.50 -46.59
N LEU A 66 13.66 2.33 -47.18
CA LEU A 66 13.16 2.14 -48.54
C LEU A 66 14.30 2.20 -49.57
N GLU A 67 15.23 3.17 -49.46
CA GLU A 67 16.41 3.26 -50.33
C GLU A 67 17.28 1.98 -50.25
N LEU A 68 17.50 1.46 -49.04
CA LEU A 68 18.29 0.25 -48.80
C LEU A 68 17.64 -0.99 -49.44
N ILE A 69 16.31 -1.07 -49.38
CA ILE A 69 15.52 -2.17 -49.95
C ILE A 69 15.56 -2.12 -51.49
N GLU A 70 15.41 -0.94 -52.10
CA GLU A 70 15.43 -0.77 -53.56
C GLU A 70 16.78 -1.14 -54.18
N LYS A 71 17.89 -0.83 -53.51
CA LYS A 71 19.25 -1.14 -53.98
C LYS A 71 19.66 -2.60 -53.82
N LYS A 72 18.69 -3.51 -53.58
CA LYS A 72 18.88 -4.96 -53.36
C LYS A 72 19.81 -5.32 -52.20
N HIS A 73 20.11 -4.40 -51.29
CA HIS A 73 20.76 -4.74 -50.03
C HIS A 73 19.68 -5.31 -49.10
N LYS A 74 19.45 -6.63 -49.19
CA LYS A 74 18.48 -7.33 -48.34
C LYS A 74 19.04 -7.53 -46.93
N GLU A 75 19.37 -6.45 -46.22
CA GLU A 75 19.40 -6.55 -44.76
C GLU A 75 17.96 -6.77 -44.32
N PHE A 76 17.64 -8.04 -44.04
CA PHE A 76 16.31 -8.49 -43.62
C PHE A 76 15.77 -7.68 -42.42
N SER A 77 16.69 -7.17 -41.59
CA SER A 77 16.43 -6.21 -40.51
C SER A 77 15.76 -4.92 -41.00
N SER A 78 16.08 -4.39 -42.19
CA SER A 78 15.45 -3.19 -42.76
C SER A 78 13.95 -3.38 -42.99
N LEU A 79 13.55 -4.57 -43.45
CA LEU A 79 12.14 -4.89 -43.65
C LEU A 79 11.39 -5.01 -42.30
N ILE A 80 12.06 -5.49 -41.26
CA ILE A 80 11.51 -5.54 -39.90
C ILE A 80 11.34 -4.12 -39.36
N TYR A 81 12.36 -3.26 -39.45
CA TYR A 81 12.26 -1.87 -39.02
C TYR A 81 11.19 -1.11 -39.79
N LEU A 82 11.10 -1.30 -41.12
CA LEU A 82 10.06 -0.69 -41.94
C LEU A 82 8.66 -1.17 -41.53
N SER A 83 8.49 -2.47 -41.23
CA SER A 83 7.22 -2.99 -40.73
C SER A 83 6.83 -2.38 -39.38
N GLU A 84 7.80 -2.14 -38.50
CA GLU A 84 7.59 -1.54 -37.19
C GLU A 84 7.32 -0.03 -37.31
N ILE A 85 7.96 0.66 -38.26
CA ILE A 85 7.63 2.03 -38.62
C ILE A 85 6.18 2.11 -39.10
N TYR A 86 5.76 1.23 -40.01
CA TYR A 86 4.37 1.17 -40.50
C TYR A 86 3.39 0.94 -39.36
N TRP A 87 3.72 0.04 -38.43
CA TRP A 87 2.93 -0.18 -37.23
C TRP A 87 2.81 1.08 -36.37
N ARG A 88 3.93 1.74 -36.06
CA ARG A 88 3.99 2.94 -35.20
C ARG A 88 3.39 4.19 -35.85
N THR A 89 3.33 4.23 -37.17
CA THR A 89 2.73 5.32 -37.97
C THR A 89 1.30 5.00 -38.40
N ASN A 90 0.64 4.01 -37.76
CA ASN A 90 -0.75 3.60 -37.98
C ASN A 90 -1.07 3.08 -39.40
N ARG A 91 -0.06 2.64 -40.15
CA ARG A 91 -0.17 1.91 -41.42
C ARG A 91 -0.15 0.40 -41.17
N LYS A 92 -1.13 -0.06 -40.38
CA LYS A 92 -1.19 -1.43 -39.87
C LYS A 92 -1.28 -2.46 -41.00
N PHE A 93 -2.02 -2.16 -42.07
CA PHE A 93 -2.20 -3.07 -43.20
C PHE A 93 -0.91 -3.30 -43.99
N GLU A 94 -0.15 -2.22 -44.24
CA GLU A 94 1.14 -2.24 -44.93
C GLU A 94 2.18 -3.00 -44.10
N SER A 95 2.17 -2.79 -42.77
CA SER A 95 3.00 -3.55 -41.83
C SER A 95 2.71 -5.06 -41.95
N ILE A 96 1.43 -5.45 -41.96
CA ILE A 96 0.99 -6.85 -42.06
C ILE A 96 1.37 -7.46 -43.41
N LEU A 97 1.18 -6.75 -44.52
CA LEU A 97 1.59 -7.22 -45.84
C LEU A 97 3.09 -7.48 -45.91
N LEU A 98 3.89 -6.56 -45.33
CA LEU A 98 5.34 -6.69 -45.28
C LEU A 98 5.76 -7.88 -44.41
N LEU A 99 5.15 -8.05 -43.24
CA LEU A 99 5.40 -9.18 -42.32
C LEU A 99 4.96 -10.53 -42.90
N ASN A 100 3.83 -10.58 -43.62
CA ASN A 100 3.37 -11.79 -44.31
C ASN A 100 4.36 -12.20 -45.41
N LYS A 101 4.82 -11.24 -46.20
CA LYS A 101 5.86 -11.48 -47.22
C LYS A 101 7.14 -12.02 -46.59
N ILE A 102 7.62 -11.39 -45.52
CA ILE A 102 8.78 -11.83 -44.73
C ILE A 102 8.60 -13.28 -44.25
N SER A 103 7.43 -13.60 -43.70
CA SER A 103 7.13 -14.93 -43.14
C SER A 103 7.10 -16.06 -44.18
N SER A 104 6.67 -15.74 -45.40
CA SER A 104 6.60 -16.70 -46.51
C SER A 104 7.97 -17.06 -47.10
N GLU A 105 8.96 -16.18 -46.95
CA GLU A 105 10.28 -16.33 -47.56
C GLU A 105 11.33 -16.99 -46.64
N ARG A 106 11.22 -16.93 -45.29
CA ARG A 106 12.21 -17.51 -44.34
C ARG A 106 11.62 -18.00 -43.00
N SER A 107 11.66 -19.31 -42.76
CA SER A 107 11.09 -19.96 -41.56
C SER A 107 11.90 -19.85 -40.27
N GLU A 108 13.17 -19.47 -40.35
CA GLU A 108 14.12 -19.40 -39.23
C GLU A 108 13.84 -18.25 -38.24
N TYR A 109 13.08 -17.23 -38.64
CA TYR A 109 12.72 -16.06 -37.80
C TYR A 109 11.34 -16.18 -37.12
N ARG A 110 10.78 -17.39 -37.00
CA ARG A 110 9.49 -17.65 -36.34
C ARG A 110 9.38 -17.16 -34.90
N HIS A 111 10.49 -17.00 -34.16
CA HIS A 111 10.44 -16.47 -32.79
C HIS A 111 10.09 -14.97 -32.75
N SER A 112 10.61 -14.16 -33.68
CA SER A 112 10.25 -12.75 -33.83
C SER A 112 8.80 -12.56 -34.28
N LEU A 113 8.18 -13.59 -34.87
CA LEU A 113 6.78 -13.63 -35.33
C LEU A 113 5.76 -13.92 -34.21
N LYS A 114 6.18 -14.27 -32.98
CA LYS A 114 5.21 -14.47 -31.87
C LYS A 114 4.49 -13.17 -31.51
N ALA A 115 5.22 -12.04 -31.55
CA ALA A 115 4.67 -10.69 -31.44
C ALA A 115 3.71 -10.34 -32.60
N VAL A 116 3.95 -10.90 -33.79
CA VAL A 116 3.09 -10.72 -34.97
C VAL A 116 1.81 -11.55 -34.87
N SER A 117 1.87 -12.79 -34.35
CA SER A 117 0.66 -13.59 -34.08
C SER A 117 -0.24 -12.98 -33.00
N LEU A 118 0.37 -12.31 -32.01
CA LEU A 118 -0.34 -11.54 -30.98
C LEU A 118 -1.02 -10.31 -31.58
N ARG A 119 -0.28 -9.51 -32.37
CA ARG A 119 -0.83 -8.35 -33.09
C ARG A 119 -1.93 -8.72 -34.10
N LEU A 120 -1.81 -9.88 -34.76
CA LEU A 120 -2.86 -10.45 -35.63
C LEU A 120 -4.08 -10.89 -34.82
N SER A 121 -3.88 -11.50 -33.66
CA SER A 121 -4.98 -11.88 -32.75
C SER A 121 -5.67 -10.65 -32.13
N GLU A 122 -4.95 -9.54 -31.93
CA GLU A 122 -5.51 -8.26 -31.52
C GLU A 122 -6.35 -7.63 -32.63
N LEU A 123 -5.91 -7.70 -33.89
CA LEU A 123 -6.69 -7.22 -35.04
C LEU A 123 -7.91 -8.10 -35.33
N GLU A 124 -7.82 -9.43 -35.15
CA GLU A 124 -8.96 -10.34 -35.22
C GLU A 124 -9.96 -10.08 -34.07
N LYS A 125 -9.47 -9.68 -32.90
CA LYS A 125 -10.29 -9.17 -31.80
C LYS A 125 -10.89 -7.80 -32.11
N GLU A 126 -10.14 -6.85 -32.66
CA GLU A 126 -10.66 -5.53 -33.07
C GLU A 126 -11.69 -5.64 -34.21
N THR A 127 -11.51 -6.57 -35.16
CA THR A 127 -12.44 -6.82 -36.27
C THR A 127 -13.64 -7.68 -35.89
N SER A 128 -13.55 -8.48 -34.83
CA SER A 128 -14.70 -9.16 -34.22
C SER A 128 -15.47 -8.25 -33.24
N LEU A 129 -14.79 -7.34 -32.55
CA LEU A 129 -15.39 -6.26 -31.75
C LEU A 129 -16.09 -5.21 -32.64
N SER A 130 -15.61 -4.96 -33.87
CA SER A 130 -16.26 -4.04 -34.81
C SER A 130 -17.48 -4.63 -35.55
N LYS A 131 -17.79 -5.91 -35.33
CA LYS A 131 -18.99 -6.59 -35.87
C LYS A 131 -20.03 -6.98 -34.83
N ILE A 132 -19.83 -6.60 -33.58
CA ILE A 132 -20.94 -6.58 -32.62
C ILE A 132 -21.82 -5.40 -33.04
N HIS A 133 -23.08 -5.66 -33.40
CA HIS A 133 -24.09 -4.60 -33.44
C HIS A 133 -24.09 -3.96 -32.06
N PHE A 134 -23.53 -2.75 -31.97
CA PHE A 134 -23.40 -1.99 -30.73
C PHE A 134 -24.79 -1.61 -30.25
N ASP A 135 -25.31 -2.41 -29.33
CA ASP A 135 -26.45 -2.03 -28.53
C ASP A 135 -25.95 -1.01 -27.49
N LYS A 136 -26.20 0.28 -27.75
CA LYS A 136 -25.71 1.42 -26.93
C LYS A 136 -26.09 1.34 -25.45
N ASN A 137 -27.02 0.46 -25.08
CA ASN A 137 -27.62 0.44 -23.75
C ASN A 137 -26.91 -0.46 -22.73
N SER A 138 -25.93 -1.31 -23.11
CA SER A 138 -25.31 -2.26 -22.15
C SER A 138 -23.89 -1.90 -21.68
N VAL A 139 -23.29 -0.79 -22.15
CA VAL A 139 -21.91 -0.38 -21.81
C VAL A 139 -21.86 0.60 -20.63
N SER A 140 -22.97 1.29 -20.33
CA SER A 140 -23.01 2.38 -19.34
C SER A 140 -22.70 1.95 -17.91
N ASP A 141 -23.00 0.71 -17.53
CA ASP A 141 -22.97 0.30 -16.13
C ASP A 141 -21.55 0.11 -15.56
N ASN A 142 -20.52 0.00 -16.41
CA ASN A 142 -19.14 -0.26 -15.98
C ASN A 142 -18.14 0.88 -16.27
N TYR A 143 -18.56 1.98 -16.91
CA TYR A 143 -17.68 3.12 -17.23
C TYR A 143 -18.34 4.43 -16.79
N PRO A 144 -17.84 5.13 -15.77
CA PRO A 144 -18.39 6.43 -15.38
C PRO A 144 -18.33 7.43 -16.54
N LEU A 145 -19.33 8.29 -16.65
CA LEU A 145 -19.33 9.31 -17.70
C LEU A 145 -18.29 10.39 -17.37
N ILE A 146 -17.44 10.74 -18.34
CA ILE A 146 -16.45 11.82 -18.20
C ILE A 146 -16.81 12.99 -19.11
N SER A 147 -16.97 14.19 -18.56
CA SER A 147 -17.18 15.42 -19.33
C SER A 147 -15.86 16.14 -19.57
N ILE A 148 -15.45 16.27 -20.83
CA ILE A 148 -14.25 17.02 -21.22
C ILE A 148 -14.67 18.43 -21.64
N ILE A 149 -14.16 19.45 -20.95
CA ILE A 149 -14.45 20.86 -21.19
C ILE A 149 -13.25 21.51 -21.87
N ILE A 150 -13.49 22.11 -23.03
CA ILE A 150 -12.51 22.87 -23.80
C ILE A 150 -13.02 24.30 -23.98
N LEU A 151 -12.21 25.27 -23.55
CA LEU A 151 -12.47 26.68 -23.77
C LEU A 151 -11.63 27.19 -24.95
N CYS A 152 -12.25 27.84 -25.92
CA CYS A 152 -11.53 28.43 -27.07
C CYS A 152 -11.87 29.91 -27.28
N TYR A 153 -10.90 30.67 -27.77
CA TYR A 153 -11.06 32.07 -28.17
C TYR A 153 -10.12 32.39 -29.33
N ASN A 154 -10.69 32.53 -30.52
CA ASN A 154 -9.97 32.62 -31.79
C ASN A 154 -8.96 31.46 -31.97
N LYS A 155 -8.03 31.64 -32.91
CA LYS A 155 -6.95 30.69 -33.26
C LYS A 155 -7.52 29.34 -33.69
N VAL A 156 -8.41 29.36 -34.68
CA VAL A 156 -9.10 28.17 -35.24
C VAL A 156 -8.19 26.95 -35.41
N GLU A 157 -6.96 27.12 -35.92
CA GLU A 157 -6.03 26.00 -36.15
C GLU A 157 -5.52 25.34 -34.86
N VAL A 158 -5.39 26.10 -33.78
CA VAL A 158 -5.01 25.57 -32.46
C VAL A 158 -6.13 24.69 -31.92
N THR A 159 -7.37 25.18 -31.96
CA THR A 159 -8.56 24.42 -31.57
C THR A 159 -8.77 23.18 -32.44
N ARG A 160 -8.54 23.29 -33.77
CA ARG A 160 -8.62 22.17 -34.71
C ARG A 160 -7.65 21.05 -34.32
N ASN A 161 -6.39 21.39 -34.02
CA ASN A 161 -5.36 20.42 -33.65
C ASN A 161 -5.71 19.72 -32.32
N CYS A 162 -6.22 20.47 -31.34
CA CYS A 162 -6.65 19.89 -30.06
C CYS A 162 -7.81 18.91 -30.23
N LEU A 163 -8.88 19.29 -30.94
CA LEU A 163 -10.02 18.40 -31.18
C LEU A 163 -9.61 17.16 -31.98
N LYS A 164 -8.76 17.32 -32.98
CA LYS A 164 -8.20 16.21 -33.75
C LYS A 164 -7.45 15.23 -32.83
N ALA A 165 -6.48 15.72 -32.06
CA ALA A 165 -5.71 14.90 -31.13
C ALA A 165 -6.60 14.22 -30.07
N LEU A 166 -7.60 14.93 -29.54
CA LEU A 166 -8.55 14.39 -28.59
C LEU A 166 -9.29 13.18 -29.16
N PHE A 167 -9.91 13.32 -30.33
CA PHE A 167 -10.71 12.23 -30.92
C PHE A 167 -9.85 11.08 -31.45
N GLU A 168 -8.62 11.35 -31.91
CA GLU A 168 -7.68 10.31 -32.36
C GLU A 168 -7.12 9.47 -31.19
N ASN A 169 -6.88 10.09 -30.02
CA ASN A 169 -6.14 9.46 -28.93
C ASN A 169 -6.99 9.06 -27.71
N THR A 170 -8.28 9.37 -27.71
CA THR A 170 -9.21 9.02 -26.61
C THR A 170 -9.94 7.72 -26.92
N ASN A 171 -9.49 6.62 -26.31
CA ASN A 171 -10.10 5.29 -26.42
C ASN A 171 -11.01 4.93 -25.24
N TYR A 172 -11.43 5.90 -24.44
CA TYR A 172 -12.39 5.70 -23.36
C TYR A 172 -13.81 5.60 -23.93
N PRO A 173 -14.66 4.65 -23.51
CA PRO A 173 -15.94 4.40 -24.18
C PRO A 173 -17.07 5.33 -23.75
N ASN A 174 -17.00 6.00 -22.60
CA ASN A 174 -18.11 6.80 -22.05
C ASN A 174 -17.70 8.24 -21.71
N PHE A 175 -17.49 9.08 -22.72
CA PHE A 175 -17.17 10.51 -22.52
C PHE A 175 -18.02 11.41 -23.40
N GLU A 176 -18.13 12.67 -22.98
CA GLU A 176 -18.70 13.75 -23.78
C GLU A 176 -17.71 14.91 -23.90
N VAL A 177 -17.81 15.67 -24.98
CA VAL A 177 -16.95 16.83 -25.24
C VAL A 177 -17.80 18.08 -25.28
N ILE A 178 -17.49 19.04 -24.42
CA ILE A 178 -18.14 20.35 -24.32
C ILE A 178 -17.13 21.39 -24.74
N VAL A 179 -17.44 22.13 -25.81
CA VAL A 179 -16.57 23.19 -26.31
C VAL A 179 -17.29 24.52 -26.14
N LEU A 180 -16.71 25.41 -25.32
CA LEU A 180 -17.20 26.77 -25.16
C LEU A 180 -16.40 27.71 -26.06
N ASP A 181 -17.05 28.21 -27.11
CA ASP A 181 -16.58 29.37 -27.88
C ASP A 181 -16.77 30.64 -27.05
N ASN A 182 -15.66 31.21 -26.59
CA ASN A 182 -15.62 32.37 -25.71
C ASN A 182 -15.74 33.70 -26.50
N SER A 183 -16.68 33.73 -27.45
CA SER A 183 -16.93 34.81 -28.41
C SER A 183 -15.82 35.03 -29.45
N SER A 184 -15.39 33.96 -30.12
CA SER A 184 -14.46 34.07 -31.25
C SER A 184 -15.06 34.85 -32.41
N VAL A 185 -14.19 35.56 -33.12
CA VAL A 185 -14.51 36.40 -34.29
C VAL A 185 -13.81 35.92 -35.57
N ASP A 186 -13.01 34.87 -35.48
CA ASP A 186 -12.39 34.16 -36.61
C ASP A 186 -13.25 32.96 -37.05
N GLU A 187 -12.67 32.00 -37.78
CA GLU A 187 -13.35 30.81 -38.31
C GLU A 187 -13.65 29.72 -37.26
N THR A 188 -13.34 29.96 -35.97
CA THR A 188 -13.60 28.99 -34.89
C THR A 188 -15.09 28.57 -34.78
N PRO A 189 -16.09 29.47 -34.87
CA PRO A 189 -17.50 29.08 -34.80
C PRO A 189 -17.89 28.10 -35.92
N ASP A 190 -17.40 28.32 -37.15
CA ASP A 190 -17.69 27.46 -38.30
C ASP A 190 -17.03 26.08 -38.13
N LEU A 191 -15.79 26.05 -37.61
CA LEU A 191 -15.11 24.81 -37.25
C LEU A 191 -15.96 24.02 -36.23
N LEU A 192 -16.41 24.64 -35.15
CA LEU A 192 -17.16 23.94 -34.11
C LEU A 192 -18.53 23.45 -34.60
N LEU A 193 -19.20 24.23 -35.45
CA LEU A 193 -20.45 23.80 -36.11
C LEU A 193 -20.23 22.54 -36.98
N SER A 194 -19.07 22.39 -37.60
CA SER A 194 -18.76 21.24 -38.45
C SER A 194 -18.72 19.89 -37.71
N TYR A 195 -18.56 19.90 -36.38
CA TYR A 195 -18.57 18.67 -35.56
C TYR A 195 -19.98 18.16 -35.20
N GLY A 196 -21.03 18.95 -35.47
CA GLY A 196 -22.42 18.54 -35.22
C GLY A 196 -22.67 18.09 -33.78
N GLU A 197 -23.38 16.98 -33.60
CA GLU A 197 -23.69 16.39 -32.28
C GLU A 197 -22.50 15.68 -31.61
N THR A 198 -21.36 15.57 -32.29
CA THR A 198 -20.15 14.94 -31.73
C THR A 198 -19.58 15.75 -30.56
N ILE A 199 -19.84 17.06 -30.54
CA ILE A 199 -19.50 17.96 -29.43
C ILE A 199 -20.75 18.74 -29.00
N LYS A 200 -20.81 19.09 -27.71
CA LYS A 200 -21.71 20.11 -27.20
C LYS A 200 -21.07 21.48 -27.43
N ASN A 201 -21.37 22.09 -28.58
CA ASN A 201 -20.90 23.44 -28.92
C ASN A 201 -21.74 24.51 -28.20
N ILE A 202 -21.10 25.31 -27.36
CA ILE A 202 -21.71 26.39 -26.59
C ILE A 202 -21.00 27.69 -26.96
N ARG A 203 -21.75 28.78 -27.15
CA ARG A 203 -21.18 30.08 -27.47
C ARG A 203 -21.57 31.13 -26.44
N SER A 204 -20.59 31.84 -25.89
CA SER A 204 -20.83 32.97 -24.99
C SER A 204 -21.08 34.26 -25.78
N HIS A 205 -21.85 35.19 -25.19
CA HIS A 205 -22.10 36.52 -25.78
C HIS A 205 -20.91 37.49 -25.65
N LYS A 206 -19.99 37.23 -24.72
CA LYS A 206 -18.76 38.00 -24.50
C LYS A 206 -17.65 37.06 -24.03
N ASN A 207 -16.39 37.46 -24.19
CA ASN A 207 -15.26 36.72 -23.62
C ASN A 207 -15.30 36.79 -22.08
N LEU A 208 -15.51 35.64 -21.44
CA LEU A 208 -15.64 35.46 -19.99
C LEU A 208 -14.30 35.19 -19.28
N GLY A 209 -13.18 35.17 -20.01
CA GLY A 209 -11.90 34.69 -19.49
C GLY A 209 -11.89 33.19 -19.22
N PHE A 210 -10.77 32.68 -18.66
CA PHE A 210 -10.60 31.27 -18.34
C PHE A 210 -11.52 30.83 -17.19
N VAL A 211 -11.51 31.60 -16.09
CA VAL A 211 -12.31 31.30 -14.89
C VAL A 211 -13.80 31.29 -15.20
N GLY A 212 -14.32 32.41 -15.73
CA GLY A 212 -15.74 32.53 -16.04
C GLY A 212 -16.20 31.58 -17.15
N GLY A 213 -15.36 31.36 -18.17
CA GLY A 213 -15.66 30.44 -19.26
C GLY A 213 -15.78 28.99 -18.81
N ASN A 214 -14.79 28.47 -18.08
CA ASN A 214 -14.84 27.09 -17.58
C ASN A 214 -15.95 26.88 -16.56
N ASN A 215 -16.18 27.83 -15.65
CA ASN A 215 -17.31 27.78 -14.73
C ASN A 215 -18.65 27.74 -15.49
N PHE A 216 -18.81 28.56 -16.54
CA PHE A 216 -20.02 28.56 -17.36
C PHE A 216 -20.21 27.22 -18.08
N ALA A 217 -19.18 26.72 -18.76
CA ALA A 217 -19.21 25.45 -19.47
C ALA A 217 -19.51 24.24 -18.56
N SER A 218 -19.04 24.27 -17.30
CA SER A 218 -19.26 23.18 -16.34
C SER A 218 -20.73 22.88 -16.04
N HIS A 219 -21.65 23.84 -16.22
CA HIS A 219 -23.08 23.62 -16.02
C HIS A 219 -23.69 22.63 -17.03
N PHE A 220 -23.02 22.41 -18.16
CA PHE A 220 -23.48 21.53 -19.23
C PHE A 220 -22.85 20.13 -19.14
N ALA A 221 -21.94 19.92 -18.18
CA ALA A 221 -21.31 18.64 -17.89
C ALA A 221 -22.30 17.69 -17.20
N SER A 222 -22.44 16.49 -17.76
CA SER A 222 -23.31 15.42 -17.26
C SER A 222 -22.53 14.28 -16.58
N GLY A 223 -21.20 14.27 -16.71
CA GLY A 223 -20.34 13.21 -16.18
C GLY A 223 -20.07 13.30 -14.68
N ASP A 224 -19.72 12.15 -14.10
CA ASP A 224 -19.28 12.03 -12.71
C ASP A 224 -17.92 12.71 -12.49
N TYR A 225 -17.13 12.80 -13.56
CA TYR A 225 -15.83 13.47 -13.60
C TYR A 225 -15.82 14.56 -14.66
N ILE A 226 -15.16 15.68 -14.34
CA ILE A 226 -14.91 16.78 -15.26
C ILE A 226 -13.41 16.81 -15.57
N VAL A 227 -13.07 16.96 -16.85
CA VAL A 227 -11.70 17.23 -17.31
C VAL A 227 -11.65 18.60 -17.94
N PHE A 228 -10.84 19.49 -17.40
CA PHE A 228 -10.48 20.74 -18.05
C PHE A 228 -9.28 20.50 -18.96
N LEU A 229 -9.45 20.82 -20.25
CA LEU A 229 -8.44 20.66 -21.28
C LEU A 229 -8.30 21.97 -22.07
N ASN A 230 -7.11 22.54 -22.08
CA ASN A 230 -6.87 23.76 -22.89
C ASN A 230 -6.91 23.44 -24.38
N ASN A 231 -7.40 24.39 -25.19
CA ASN A 231 -7.45 24.21 -26.64
C ASN A 231 -6.07 24.23 -27.33
N ASP A 232 -4.99 24.57 -26.64
CA ASP A 232 -3.60 24.50 -27.11
C ASP A 232 -2.85 23.24 -26.64
N THR A 233 -3.59 22.15 -26.47
CA THR A 233 -3.06 20.86 -26.07
C THR A 233 -3.31 19.77 -27.09
N GLU A 234 -2.44 18.76 -27.11
CA GLU A 234 -2.58 17.53 -27.88
C GLU A 234 -2.53 16.34 -26.91
N PRO A 235 -3.70 15.83 -26.47
CA PRO A 235 -3.75 14.64 -25.63
C PRO A 235 -3.14 13.43 -26.33
N GLN A 236 -2.35 12.64 -25.59
CA GLN A 236 -1.69 11.45 -26.11
C GLN A 236 -2.50 10.18 -25.82
N ILE A 237 -2.17 9.07 -26.48
CA ILE A 237 -2.92 7.82 -26.35
C ILE A 237 -3.05 7.38 -24.88
N GLY A 238 -4.27 7.01 -24.47
CA GLY A 238 -4.56 6.52 -23.12
C GLY A 238 -4.64 7.57 -22.00
N TRP A 239 -4.43 8.86 -22.30
CA TRP A 239 -4.40 9.94 -21.31
C TRP A 239 -5.61 9.91 -20.34
N LEU A 240 -6.82 9.84 -20.89
CA LEU A 240 -8.07 9.89 -20.12
C LEU A 240 -8.24 8.68 -19.20
N ASN A 241 -7.90 7.48 -19.68
CA ASN A 241 -7.91 6.25 -18.89
C ASN A 241 -6.95 6.35 -17.70
N HIS A 242 -5.75 6.91 -17.92
CA HIS A 242 -4.77 7.07 -16.86
C HIS A 242 -5.22 8.10 -15.81
N LEU A 243 -5.80 9.23 -16.21
CA LEU A 243 -6.38 10.19 -15.27
C LEU A 243 -7.43 9.52 -14.38
N LEU A 244 -8.40 8.81 -14.97
CA LEU A 244 -9.44 8.09 -14.22
C LEU A 244 -8.83 7.03 -13.29
N ASN A 245 -7.84 6.27 -13.75
CA ASN A 245 -7.18 5.25 -12.94
C ASN A 245 -6.54 5.82 -11.67
N THR A 246 -6.16 7.10 -11.64
CA THR A 246 -5.70 7.74 -10.41
C THR A 246 -6.71 7.59 -9.27
N PHE A 247 -8.00 7.79 -9.54
CA PHE A 247 -9.08 7.66 -8.55
C PHE A 247 -9.38 6.19 -8.16
N ASN A 248 -9.01 5.24 -9.02
CA ASN A 248 -9.13 3.81 -8.73
C ASN A 248 -8.07 3.35 -7.72
N TYR A 249 -6.82 3.76 -7.91
CA TYR A 249 -5.70 3.41 -7.02
C TYR A 249 -5.72 4.25 -5.74
N HIS A 250 -6.11 5.51 -5.84
CA HIS A 250 -6.12 6.46 -4.74
C HIS A 250 -7.56 6.90 -4.48
N LYS A 251 -8.24 6.19 -3.56
CA LYS A 251 -9.63 6.52 -3.14
C LYS A 251 -9.77 7.90 -2.52
N ASP A 252 -8.63 8.48 -2.18
CA ASP A 252 -8.47 9.75 -1.51
C ASP A 252 -8.11 10.89 -2.49
N ALA A 253 -8.08 10.61 -3.80
CA ALA A 253 -7.91 11.58 -4.87
C ALA A 253 -9.16 12.43 -5.08
N GLY A 254 -8.99 13.75 -5.00
CA GLY A 254 -10.02 14.73 -5.38
C GLY A 254 -9.79 15.28 -6.79
N ALA A 255 -8.53 15.46 -7.17
CA ALA A 255 -8.14 15.87 -8.51
C ALA A 255 -6.88 15.13 -8.99
N ALA A 256 -6.74 15.00 -10.31
CA ALA A 256 -5.60 14.38 -10.95
C ALA A 256 -5.16 15.15 -12.20
N GLY A 257 -3.87 15.43 -12.35
CA GLY A 257 -3.32 16.13 -13.51
C GLY A 257 -2.40 15.26 -14.37
N SER A 258 -2.32 15.62 -15.65
CA SER A 258 -1.45 14.95 -16.62
C SER A 258 -0.01 15.46 -16.56
N MET A 259 0.92 14.65 -17.08
CA MET A 259 2.25 15.09 -17.47
C MET A 259 2.17 15.99 -18.69
N LEU A 260 2.55 17.26 -18.49
CA LEU A 260 2.62 18.24 -19.56
C LEU A 260 4.00 18.23 -20.17
N ILE A 261 4.04 18.13 -21.50
CA ILE A 261 5.27 18.02 -22.29
C ILE A 261 5.27 19.16 -23.31
N TYR A 262 6.39 19.84 -23.46
CA TYR A 262 6.57 20.81 -24.53
C TYR A 262 6.63 20.10 -25.90
N PRO A 263 6.28 20.77 -27.01
CA PRO A 263 6.38 20.18 -28.35
C PRO A 263 7.78 19.68 -28.74
N ASN A 264 8.83 20.19 -28.07
CA ASN A 264 10.22 19.73 -28.23
C ASN A 264 10.55 18.46 -27.44
N GLY A 265 9.57 17.82 -26.80
CA GLY A 265 9.72 16.60 -26.02
C GLY A 265 10.26 16.79 -24.59
N LYS A 266 10.58 18.03 -24.16
CA LYS A 266 11.00 18.31 -22.78
C LYS A 266 9.81 18.39 -21.83
N LEU A 267 10.03 18.02 -20.58
CA LEU A 267 9.03 18.11 -19.53
C LEU A 267 8.68 19.58 -19.27
N GLN A 268 7.39 19.90 -19.29
CA GLN A 268 6.89 21.20 -18.89
C GLN A 268 6.47 21.18 -17.42
N GLU A 269 5.72 20.15 -17.03
CA GLU A 269 5.19 20.01 -15.68
C GLU A 269 4.96 18.54 -15.33
N ALA A 270 5.49 18.13 -14.17
CA ALA A 270 5.14 16.88 -13.52
C ALA A 270 4.46 17.17 -12.16
N GLY A 271 3.36 17.93 -12.21
CA GLY A 271 2.74 18.58 -11.06
C GLY A 271 3.47 19.85 -10.62
N GLY A 272 2.73 20.73 -9.96
CA GLY A 272 3.20 22.01 -9.45
C GLY A 272 3.49 21.98 -7.95
N VAL A 273 4.40 22.86 -7.55
CA VAL A 273 4.83 23.12 -6.16
C VAL A 273 4.47 24.55 -5.81
N ILE A 274 3.94 24.77 -4.61
CA ILE A 274 3.72 26.11 -4.04
C ILE A 274 4.50 26.25 -2.75
N PHE A 275 5.37 27.26 -2.70
CA PHE A 275 6.20 27.55 -1.53
C PHE A 275 5.44 28.39 -0.50
N ASN A 276 6.01 28.51 0.70
CA ASN A 276 5.40 29.28 1.79
C ASN A 276 5.25 30.79 1.52
N ASP A 277 5.97 31.34 0.53
CA ASP A 277 5.84 32.71 0.02
C ASP A 277 4.84 32.81 -1.15
N ALA A 278 4.09 31.74 -1.41
CA ALA A 278 3.17 31.56 -2.54
C ALA A 278 3.81 31.57 -3.93
N SER A 279 5.14 31.57 -4.05
CA SER A 279 5.77 31.37 -5.35
C SER A 279 5.56 29.94 -5.85
N GLY A 280 5.38 29.79 -7.17
CA GLY A 280 5.09 28.51 -7.82
C GLY A 280 6.24 27.97 -8.65
N TRP A 281 6.40 26.65 -8.67
CA TRP A 281 7.36 25.96 -9.51
C TRP A 281 6.76 24.71 -10.18
N ASN A 282 6.85 24.64 -11.51
CA ASN A 282 6.46 23.44 -12.27
C ASN A 282 7.56 22.40 -12.13
N TYR A 283 7.28 21.32 -11.42
CA TYR A 283 8.27 20.33 -11.07
C TYR A 283 8.82 19.65 -12.33
N GLY A 284 10.15 19.59 -12.44
CA GLY A 284 10.85 18.99 -13.58
C GLY A 284 10.86 19.83 -14.85
N ARG A 285 10.45 21.11 -14.83
CA ARG A 285 10.47 21.98 -16.01
C ARG A 285 11.85 21.99 -16.70
N GLY A 286 11.86 21.65 -17.98
CA GLY A 286 13.05 21.57 -18.83
C GLY A 286 13.82 20.25 -18.74
N ALA A 287 13.42 19.32 -17.86
CA ALA A 287 14.01 17.99 -17.73
C ALA A 287 13.46 17.01 -18.77
N MET A 288 13.93 15.77 -18.73
CA MET A 288 13.45 14.70 -19.58
C MET A 288 12.22 14.01 -18.94
N PRO A 289 11.09 13.85 -19.67
CA PRO A 289 9.88 13.24 -19.12
C PRO A 289 10.04 11.80 -18.61
N ASN A 290 11.05 11.07 -19.09
CA ASN A 290 11.31 9.66 -18.77
C ASN A 290 12.28 9.45 -17.60
N ASP A 291 12.79 10.52 -16.98
CA ASP A 291 13.59 10.42 -15.76
C ASP A 291 12.76 9.75 -14.65
N SER A 292 13.39 8.87 -13.86
CA SER A 292 12.73 8.08 -12.82
C SER A 292 11.96 8.97 -11.85
N LYS A 293 12.50 10.16 -11.55
CA LYS A 293 11.93 11.18 -10.65
C LYS A 293 10.54 11.66 -11.05
N TYR A 294 10.17 11.53 -12.33
CA TYR A 294 8.89 11.98 -12.86
C TYR A 294 8.00 10.83 -13.34
N SER A 295 8.41 9.58 -13.14
CA SER A 295 7.80 8.40 -13.77
C SER A 295 6.84 7.59 -12.88
N PHE A 296 6.43 8.15 -11.73
CA PHE A 296 5.49 7.53 -10.80
C PHE A 296 4.43 8.54 -10.31
N CYS A 297 3.26 8.03 -9.95
CA CYS A 297 2.12 8.79 -9.47
C CYS A 297 2.39 9.31 -8.05
N ARG A 298 2.11 10.58 -7.76
CA ARG A 298 2.40 11.16 -6.45
C ARG A 298 1.49 12.33 -6.12
N GLU A 299 1.34 12.59 -4.83
CA GLU A 299 0.62 13.74 -4.30
C GLU A 299 1.42 15.02 -4.54
N VAL A 300 0.79 16.04 -5.12
CA VAL A 300 1.39 17.33 -5.49
C VAL A 300 0.59 18.50 -4.92
N ASP A 301 1.11 19.72 -4.99
CA ASP A 301 0.39 20.88 -4.48
C ASP A 301 -0.78 21.28 -5.37
N TYR A 302 -0.54 21.27 -6.68
CA TYR A 302 -1.52 21.54 -7.71
C TYR A 302 -1.12 20.87 -9.03
N CYS A 303 -2.05 20.81 -9.97
CA CYS A 303 -1.80 20.50 -11.36
C CYS A 303 -2.44 21.59 -12.22
N SER A 304 -1.77 21.96 -13.31
CA SER A 304 -2.25 23.02 -14.19
C SER A 304 -3.62 22.69 -14.82
N GLY A 305 -4.47 23.71 -14.97
CA GLY A 305 -5.76 23.61 -15.66
C GLY A 305 -5.69 23.21 -17.14
N ALA A 306 -4.49 23.02 -17.69
CA ALA A 306 -4.26 22.56 -19.06
C ALA A 306 -4.73 21.13 -19.33
N ALA A 307 -4.68 20.25 -18.31
CA ALA A 307 -5.18 18.87 -18.39
C ALA A 307 -5.43 18.31 -16.98
N LEU A 308 -6.53 18.73 -16.37
CA LEU A 308 -6.88 18.46 -14.97
C LEU A 308 -8.23 17.76 -14.88
N MET A 309 -8.27 16.57 -14.29
CA MET A 309 -9.50 15.85 -13.93
C MET A 309 -9.88 16.10 -12.48
N ILE A 310 -11.16 16.32 -12.21
CA ILE A 310 -11.73 16.48 -10.87
C ILE A 310 -13.10 15.80 -10.81
N ARG A 311 -13.48 15.27 -9.65
CA ARG A 311 -14.85 14.78 -9.45
C ARG A 311 -15.84 15.94 -9.56
N LYS A 312 -16.94 15.75 -10.29
CA LYS A 312 -17.93 16.81 -10.50
C LYS A 312 -18.54 17.29 -9.18
N ASP A 313 -18.96 16.35 -8.33
CA ASP A 313 -19.53 16.64 -7.02
C ASP A 313 -18.58 17.47 -6.15
N LEU A 314 -17.29 17.13 -6.15
CA LEU A 314 -16.27 17.87 -5.43
C LEU A 314 -16.03 19.25 -6.04
N PHE A 315 -15.95 19.37 -7.36
CA PHE A 315 -15.77 20.67 -8.04
C PHE A 315 -16.89 21.65 -7.69
N GLU A 316 -18.13 21.16 -7.60
CA GLU A 316 -19.28 21.96 -7.15
C GLU A 316 -19.18 22.32 -5.67
N LYS A 317 -18.85 21.36 -4.80
CA LYS A 317 -18.70 21.58 -3.35
C LYS A 317 -17.61 22.58 -2.99
N VAL A 318 -16.44 22.53 -3.65
CA VAL A 318 -15.33 23.46 -3.36
C VAL A 318 -15.54 24.87 -3.93
N GLY A 319 -16.65 25.11 -4.64
CA GLY A 319 -16.99 26.43 -5.18
C GLY A 319 -16.49 26.71 -6.60
N LYS A 320 -16.12 25.68 -7.37
CA LYS A 320 -15.62 25.77 -8.76
C LYS A 320 -14.30 26.56 -8.85
N PHE A 321 -13.97 27.14 -10.01
CA PHE A 321 -12.86 28.09 -10.08
C PHE A 321 -13.24 29.43 -9.44
N ASP A 322 -12.40 29.94 -8.55
CA ASP A 322 -12.71 31.14 -7.77
C ASP A 322 -12.59 32.43 -8.61
N GLU A 323 -13.69 33.18 -8.71
CA GLU A 323 -13.77 34.41 -9.52
C GLU A 323 -12.83 35.53 -9.05
N ARG A 324 -12.27 35.46 -7.83
CA ARG A 324 -11.22 36.39 -7.39
C ARG A 324 -10.01 36.42 -8.31
N TYR A 325 -9.76 35.31 -9.00
CA TYR A 325 -8.64 35.13 -9.93
C TYR A 325 -9.00 35.43 -11.39
N ALA A 326 -10.23 35.88 -11.66
CA ALA A 326 -10.64 36.24 -13.01
C ALA A 326 -9.75 37.37 -13.60
N PRO A 327 -9.38 37.30 -14.88
CA PRO A 327 -9.84 36.30 -15.84
C PRO A 327 -9.00 35.01 -15.93
N ALA A 328 -7.81 34.94 -15.31
CA ALA A 328 -6.90 33.77 -15.30
C ALA A 328 -5.73 33.94 -14.30
N TYR A 329 -4.95 32.88 -14.11
CA TYR A 329 -3.79 32.70 -13.20
C TYR A 329 -4.12 32.62 -11.70
N TYR A 330 -3.55 31.60 -11.03
CA TYR A 330 -3.81 31.13 -9.65
C TYR A 330 -5.13 30.39 -9.43
N GLU A 331 -6.01 30.31 -10.42
CA GLU A 331 -7.29 29.64 -10.37
C GLU A 331 -7.18 28.11 -10.20
N ASP A 332 -6.23 27.48 -10.90
CA ASP A 332 -5.98 26.04 -10.81
C ASP A 332 -5.27 25.67 -9.51
N THR A 333 -4.32 26.52 -9.09
CA THR A 333 -3.62 26.43 -7.81
C THR A 333 -4.62 26.55 -6.66
N ASP A 334 -5.52 27.52 -6.73
CA ASP A 334 -6.57 27.76 -5.75
C ASP A 334 -7.58 26.62 -5.67
N LEU A 335 -8.02 26.11 -6.81
CA LEU A 335 -8.89 24.94 -6.86
C LEU A 335 -8.23 23.74 -6.17
N CYS A 336 -6.95 23.48 -6.48
CA CYS A 336 -6.20 22.39 -5.87
C CYS A 336 -6.00 22.57 -4.35
N PHE A 337 -5.75 23.80 -3.89
CA PHE A 337 -5.69 24.11 -2.45
C PHE A 337 -7.05 23.93 -1.78
N SER A 338 -8.14 24.28 -2.46
CA SER A 338 -9.51 24.08 -1.97
C SER A 338 -9.84 22.60 -1.85
N VAL A 339 -9.56 21.80 -2.89
CA VAL A 339 -9.67 20.32 -2.85
C VAL A 339 -8.94 19.74 -1.64
N ARG A 340 -7.73 20.23 -1.36
CA ARG A 340 -6.92 19.80 -0.22
C ARG A 340 -7.45 20.24 1.13
N LYS A 341 -8.01 21.46 1.22
CA LYS A 341 -8.66 21.94 2.44
C LYS A 341 -9.92 21.15 2.78
N PHE A 342 -10.65 20.70 1.76
CA PHE A 342 -11.79 19.79 1.87
C PHE A 342 -11.37 18.34 2.16
N GLY A 343 -10.07 18.04 2.14
CA GLY A 343 -9.53 16.78 2.60
C GLY A 343 -9.09 15.77 1.59
N TYR A 344 -9.27 16.08 0.33
CA TYR A 344 -8.84 15.22 -0.75
C TYR A 344 -7.41 15.55 -1.15
N LYS A 345 -6.79 14.65 -1.89
CA LYS A 345 -5.45 14.87 -2.45
C LYS A 345 -5.50 15.24 -3.92
N VAL A 346 -4.45 15.93 -4.35
CA VAL A 346 -4.20 16.22 -5.76
C VAL A 346 -3.04 15.36 -6.21
N TYR A 347 -3.26 14.59 -7.28
CA TYR A 347 -2.28 13.64 -7.78
C TYR A 347 -1.77 14.01 -9.15
N PHE A 348 -0.46 13.94 -9.31
CA PHE A 348 0.18 13.93 -10.61
C PHE A 348 0.20 12.51 -11.17
N ASN A 349 -0.30 12.31 -12.39
CA ASN A 349 -0.24 11.03 -13.09
C ASN A 349 0.79 11.06 -14.24
N PRO A 350 1.88 10.26 -14.17
CA PRO A 350 2.94 10.24 -15.19
C PRO A 350 2.57 9.52 -16.48
N PHE A 351 1.52 8.71 -16.46
CA PHE A 351 1.07 7.90 -17.60
C PHE A 351 0.05 8.65 -18.45
N SER A 352 -0.68 9.60 -17.87
CA SER A 352 -1.45 10.56 -18.67
C SER A 352 -0.51 11.62 -19.23
N LYS A 353 -0.29 11.62 -20.55
CA LYS A 353 0.61 12.57 -21.23
C LYS A 353 -0.17 13.49 -22.14
N VAL A 354 0.16 14.76 -22.10
CA VAL A 354 -0.45 15.81 -22.93
C VAL A 354 0.67 16.73 -23.41
N ILE A 355 0.76 16.94 -24.73
CA ILE A 355 1.66 17.96 -25.28
C ILE A 355 0.94 19.30 -25.16
N HIS A 356 1.61 20.34 -24.67
CA HIS A 356 1.00 21.65 -24.42
C HIS A 356 1.85 22.78 -25.02
N HIS A 357 1.22 23.58 -25.89
CA HIS A 357 1.85 24.69 -26.61
C HIS A 357 1.81 25.99 -25.79
N GLU A 358 2.48 26.00 -24.64
CA GLU A 358 2.39 27.06 -23.62
C GLU A 358 2.48 28.49 -24.20
N GLY A 359 1.46 29.30 -23.93
CA GLY A 359 1.44 30.71 -24.32
C GLY A 359 1.06 30.95 -25.79
N ALA A 360 0.80 29.89 -26.57
CA ALA A 360 0.25 30.00 -27.92
C ALA A 360 -1.10 30.72 -27.94
N THR A 361 -1.86 30.66 -26.85
CA THR A 361 -3.19 31.29 -26.67
C THR A 361 -3.11 32.61 -25.91
N ALA A 362 -2.41 32.66 -24.76
CA ALA A 362 -2.41 33.77 -23.80
C ALA A 362 -1.23 34.77 -23.91
N GLY A 363 -0.18 34.48 -24.70
CA GLY A 363 1.05 35.29 -24.79
C GLY A 363 2.09 34.99 -23.68
N THR A 364 3.30 35.54 -23.79
CA THR A 364 4.44 35.25 -22.89
C THR A 364 4.89 36.42 -22.00
N ASP A 365 4.39 37.64 -22.22
CA ASP A 365 4.79 38.84 -21.48
C ASP A 365 4.07 38.97 -20.13
N LEU A 366 4.81 39.24 -19.05
CA LEU A 366 4.26 39.47 -17.70
C LEU A 366 3.74 40.91 -17.51
N ASN A 367 4.04 41.82 -18.42
CA ASN A 367 3.64 43.23 -18.34
C ASN A 367 2.44 43.59 -19.24
N SER A 368 2.01 42.68 -20.12
CA SER A 368 0.87 42.86 -21.02
C SER A 368 0.14 41.52 -21.29
N GLY A 369 -1.05 41.55 -21.89
CA GLY A 369 -1.84 40.32 -22.12
C GLY A 369 -2.40 39.67 -20.84
N PHE A 370 -2.71 38.37 -20.90
CA PHE A 370 -3.29 37.63 -19.75
C PHE A 370 -2.24 37.27 -18.68
N LYS A 371 -0.95 37.09 -19.03
CA LYS A 371 0.11 36.69 -18.08
C LYS A 371 0.36 37.71 -16.95
N LYS A 372 0.01 38.99 -17.13
CA LYS A 372 0.09 40.02 -16.07
C LYS A 372 -0.72 39.67 -14.82
N TYR A 373 -1.78 38.87 -14.96
CA TYR A 373 -2.64 38.50 -13.84
C TYR A 373 -1.92 37.58 -12.84
N GLN A 374 -0.83 36.92 -13.23
CA GLN A 374 0.04 36.20 -12.28
C GLN A 374 0.61 37.14 -11.19
N VAL A 375 0.98 38.37 -11.53
CA VAL A 375 1.47 39.35 -10.53
C VAL A 375 0.31 39.95 -9.75
N VAL A 376 -0.80 40.28 -10.42
CA VAL A 376 -1.99 40.90 -9.80
C VAL A 376 -2.67 39.97 -8.80
N ASN A 377 -2.69 38.66 -9.06
CA ASN A 377 -3.43 37.69 -8.26
C ASN A 377 -2.61 37.07 -7.11
N SER A 378 -1.28 37.15 -7.16
CA SER A 378 -0.41 36.60 -6.12
C SER A 378 -0.72 37.12 -4.69
N PRO A 379 -0.90 38.45 -4.46
CA PRO A 379 -1.28 38.94 -3.14
C PRO A 379 -2.63 38.41 -2.64
N LYS A 380 -3.60 38.22 -3.54
CA LYS A 380 -4.93 37.67 -3.21
C LYS A 380 -4.82 36.21 -2.75
N PHE A 381 -3.95 35.43 -3.41
CA PHE A 381 -3.69 34.05 -3.02
C PHE A 381 -3.01 33.96 -1.66
N ILE A 382 -2.00 34.81 -1.40
CA ILE A 382 -1.33 34.90 -0.09
C ILE A 382 -2.34 35.22 1.01
N GLU A 383 -3.23 36.19 0.78
CA GLU A 383 -4.24 36.58 1.76
C GLU A 383 -5.21 35.45 2.08
N LYS A 384 -5.72 34.76 1.05
CA LYS A 384 -6.67 33.64 1.19
C LYS A 384 -6.06 32.44 1.92
N TRP A 385 -4.82 32.08 1.60
CA TRP A 385 -4.17 30.83 2.03
C TRP A 385 -3.06 31.03 3.06
N LYS A 386 -3.05 32.17 3.76
CA LYS A 386 -1.98 32.55 4.70
C LYS A 386 -1.64 31.48 5.75
N ASP A 387 -2.64 30.71 6.20
CA ASP A 387 -2.46 29.72 7.25
C ASP A 387 -1.98 28.37 6.70
N GLU A 388 -2.45 28.00 5.52
CA GLU A 388 -2.01 26.82 4.77
C GLU A 388 -0.58 26.98 4.23
N LEU A 389 -0.22 28.19 3.77
CA LEU A 389 1.11 28.52 3.30
C LEU A 389 2.19 28.38 4.38
N LYS A 390 1.86 28.57 5.66
CA LYS A 390 2.79 28.30 6.79
C LYS A 390 3.25 26.85 6.86
N GLN A 391 2.49 25.93 6.28
CA GLN A 391 2.80 24.50 6.25
C GLN A 391 3.60 24.09 5.01
N GLN A 392 3.76 25.00 4.04
CA GLN A 392 4.51 24.73 2.82
C GLN A 392 6.01 24.89 3.04
N TYR A 393 6.78 24.25 2.17
CA TYR A 393 8.24 24.37 2.22
C TYR A 393 8.69 25.78 1.80
N PRO A 394 9.80 26.29 2.36
CA PRO A 394 10.44 27.46 1.81
C PRO A 394 10.96 27.18 0.40
N ASN A 395 11.05 28.23 -0.42
CA ASN A 395 11.64 28.17 -1.76
C ASN A 395 13.18 28.03 -1.66
N ASP A 396 13.63 26.85 -1.24
CA ASP A 396 15.04 26.48 -1.10
C ASP A 396 15.39 25.35 -2.10
N PRO A 397 16.29 25.60 -3.07
CA PRO A 397 16.75 24.56 -4.00
C PRO A 397 17.24 23.27 -3.34
N LYS A 398 17.72 23.30 -2.09
CA LYS A 398 18.17 22.11 -1.34
C LYS A 398 17.04 21.16 -0.97
N LEU A 399 15.80 21.63 -1.01
CA LEU A 399 14.62 20.85 -0.64
C LEU A 399 13.87 20.29 -1.86
N ARG A 400 14.44 20.40 -3.08
CA ARG A 400 13.83 19.93 -4.34
C ARG A 400 13.32 18.49 -4.33
N PHE A 401 13.98 17.59 -3.60
CA PHE A 401 13.56 16.18 -3.47
C PHE A 401 12.34 15.97 -2.58
N LYS A 402 11.96 16.99 -1.79
CA LYS A 402 10.79 16.99 -0.90
C LYS A 402 9.57 17.65 -1.51
N PHE A 403 9.75 18.41 -2.59
CA PHE A 403 8.73 19.34 -3.10
C PHE A 403 7.57 18.69 -3.85
N SER A 404 7.73 17.46 -4.32
CA SER A 404 6.74 16.81 -5.18
C SER A 404 6.06 15.60 -4.54
N ASP A 405 6.31 15.34 -3.26
CA ASP A 405 5.69 14.24 -2.51
C ASP A 405 5.34 14.71 -1.09
N ARG A 406 4.05 14.91 -0.85
CA ARG A 406 3.52 15.45 0.42
C ARG A 406 3.33 14.38 1.52
N ASN A 407 3.57 13.10 1.22
CA ASN A 407 3.41 12.04 2.21
C ASN A 407 4.50 12.12 3.30
N ARG A 408 4.08 11.94 4.56
CA ARG A 408 4.93 12.00 5.77
C ARG A 408 5.36 10.62 6.31
N GLY A 409 5.07 9.54 5.60
CA GLY A 409 5.49 8.18 5.95
C GLY A 409 7.00 7.97 5.82
N LYS A 410 7.50 6.82 6.32
CA LYS A 410 8.93 6.48 6.23
C LYS A 410 9.38 6.32 4.78
N ARG A 411 10.59 6.75 4.48
CA ARG A 411 11.22 6.63 3.16
C ARG A 411 12.24 5.51 3.16
N ILE A 412 12.02 4.52 2.29
CA ILE A 412 12.80 3.29 2.20
C ILE A 412 13.47 3.25 0.83
N LEU A 413 14.79 3.01 0.81
CA LEU A 413 15.50 2.63 -0.40
C LEU A 413 15.61 1.11 -0.44
N ILE A 414 15.09 0.48 -1.48
CA ILE A 414 15.26 -0.96 -1.74
C ILE A 414 16.28 -1.13 -2.86
N ILE A 415 17.24 -2.02 -2.68
CA ILE A 415 18.20 -2.42 -3.71
C ILE A 415 18.13 -3.93 -3.90
N ASP A 416 17.84 -4.36 -5.12
CA ASP A 416 17.67 -5.77 -5.50
C ASP A 416 18.27 -6.06 -6.89
N ASP A 417 18.46 -7.32 -7.23
CA ASP A 417 18.90 -7.69 -8.58
C ASP A 417 17.74 -7.65 -9.59
N ILE A 418 16.55 -8.12 -9.18
CA ILE A 418 15.35 -8.23 -10.02
C ILE A 418 14.23 -7.29 -9.57
N PRO A 419 13.38 -6.81 -10.50
CA PRO A 419 12.14 -6.14 -10.12
C PRO A 419 11.17 -7.12 -9.41
N PRO A 420 10.20 -6.61 -8.62
CA PRO A 420 9.26 -7.42 -7.85
C PRO A 420 8.19 -8.07 -8.75
N LEU A 421 8.60 -9.02 -9.58
CA LEU A 421 7.78 -9.76 -10.55
C LEU A 421 7.35 -11.12 -9.97
N PRO A 422 6.13 -11.24 -9.42
CA PRO A 422 5.73 -12.40 -8.62
C PRO A 422 5.67 -13.72 -9.40
N ASP A 423 5.64 -13.66 -10.72
CA ASP A 423 5.53 -14.79 -11.66
C ASP A 423 6.89 -15.33 -12.15
N ARG A 424 8.02 -14.74 -11.73
CA ARG A 424 9.36 -15.07 -12.28
C ARG A 424 10.27 -15.86 -11.35
N ALA A 425 10.28 -15.51 -10.07
CA ALA A 425 11.13 -16.16 -9.08
C ALA A 425 10.50 -16.08 -7.67
N ALA A 426 10.80 -17.07 -6.83
CA ALA A 426 10.32 -17.08 -5.44
C ALA A 426 10.80 -15.84 -4.66
N GLY A 427 12.05 -15.40 -4.87
CA GLY A 427 12.55 -14.16 -4.29
C GLY A 427 11.80 -12.91 -4.76
N ALA A 428 11.44 -12.84 -6.04
CA ALA A 428 10.62 -11.74 -6.58
C ALA A 428 9.20 -11.75 -6.02
N LEU A 429 8.59 -12.94 -5.83
CA LEU A 429 7.28 -13.07 -5.19
C LEU A 429 7.31 -12.55 -3.75
N ARG A 430 8.33 -12.94 -2.98
CA ARG A 430 8.52 -12.41 -1.62
C ARG A 430 8.67 -10.89 -1.64
N HIS A 431 9.54 -10.33 -2.48
CA HIS A 431 9.72 -8.88 -2.56
C HIS A 431 8.47 -8.14 -3.05
N TYR A 432 7.66 -8.75 -3.93
CA TYR A 432 6.34 -8.23 -4.29
C TYR A 432 5.45 -8.08 -3.05
N HIS A 433 5.36 -9.11 -2.20
CA HIS A 433 4.60 -9.05 -0.95
C HIS A 433 5.21 -8.07 0.05
N THR A 434 6.53 -8.06 0.22
CA THR A 434 7.25 -7.11 1.09
C THR A 434 6.95 -5.67 0.67
N LEU A 435 7.08 -5.34 -0.62
CA LEU A 435 6.80 -4.02 -1.17
C LEU A 435 5.33 -3.62 -0.95
N ARG A 436 4.38 -4.54 -1.22
CA ARG A 436 2.96 -4.28 -0.95
C ARG A 436 2.68 -3.95 0.51
N GLN A 437 3.27 -4.70 1.45
CA GLN A 437 3.04 -4.43 2.87
C GLN A 437 3.73 -3.13 3.34
N MET A 438 4.88 -2.75 2.77
CA MET A 438 5.47 -1.43 3.01
C MET A 438 4.55 -0.30 2.53
N LEU A 439 3.93 -0.43 1.35
CA LEU A 439 2.97 0.55 0.84
C LEU A 439 1.71 0.63 1.72
N ASN A 440 1.20 -0.51 2.19
CA ASN A 440 0.07 -0.57 3.13
C ASN A 440 0.38 0.09 4.49
N LEU A 441 1.66 0.10 4.91
CA LEU A 441 2.14 0.84 6.08
C LEU A 441 2.31 2.36 5.81
N GLY A 442 2.01 2.82 4.59
CA GLY A 442 2.16 4.20 4.16
C GLY A 442 3.60 4.60 3.85
N TYR A 443 4.52 3.64 3.69
CA TYR A 443 5.92 3.93 3.40
C TYR A 443 6.12 4.32 1.94
N LYS A 444 7.10 5.20 1.72
CA LYS A 444 7.56 5.62 0.40
C LYS A 444 8.76 4.79 0.00
N VAL A 445 8.74 4.28 -1.23
CA VAL A 445 9.78 3.36 -1.69
C VAL A 445 10.42 3.90 -2.97
N THR A 446 11.74 4.02 -2.94
CA THR A 446 12.58 4.05 -4.13
C THR A 446 13.15 2.64 -4.30
N TYR A 447 12.83 1.97 -5.42
CA TYR A 447 13.25 0.62 -5.74
C TYR A 447 14.32 0.67 -6.83
N VAL A 448 15.53 0.25 -6.48
CA VAL A 448 16.65 0.11 -7.39
C VAL A 448 16.77 -1.37 -7.75
N HIS A 449 16.68 -1.68 -9.05
CA HIS A 449 16.94 -3.03 -9.53
C HIS A 449 18.09 -3.07 -10.55
N LEU A 450 18.86 -4.14 -10.55
CA LEU A 450 20.00 -4.24 -11.45
C LEU A 450 19.65 -4.81 -12.83
N MET A 451 18.59 -5.58 -12.98
CA MET A 451 18.26 -6.16 -14.29
C MET A 451 17.63 -5.13 -15.25
N GLY A 452 18.15 -5.03 -16.48
CA GLY A 452 17.76 -4.01 -17.45
C GLY A 452 16.52 -4.30 -18.30
N LYS A 453 16.53 -3.83 -19.57
CA LYS A 453 15.42 -3.91 -20.57
C LYS A 453 14.85 -5.32 -20.84
N GLN A 454 15.47 -6.37 -20.32
CA GLN A 454 15.01 -7.76 -20.43
C GLN A 454 13.65 -8.04 -19.73
N TYR A 455 13.15 -7.11 -18.91
CA TYR A 455 11.81 -7.15 -18.33
C TYR A 455 10.88 -6.09 -18.94
N THR A 456 10.82 -6.06 -20.27
CA THR A 456 9.91 -5.20 -21.06
C THR A 456 8.69 -5.95 -21.60
N ASP A 457 8.44 -7.19 -21.14
CA ASP A 457 7.22 -7.89 -21.50
C ASP A 457 5.99 -7.29 -20.80
N ASP A 458 4.80 -7.54 -21.35
CA ASP A 458 3.56 -6.89 -20.92
C ASP A 458 3.24 -7.15 -19.43
N ALA A 459 3.61 -8.33 -18.92
CA ALA A 459 3.43 -8.68 -17.52
C ALA A 459 4.32 -7.80 -16.61
N ALA A 460 5.61 -7.67 -16.93
CA ALA A 460 6.51 -6.82 -16.18
C ALA A 460 6.10 -5.34 -16.27
N VAL A 461 5.71 -4.87 -17.46
CA VAL A 461 5.18 -3.51 -17.65
C VAL A 461 3.96 -3.28 -16.77
N LYS A 462 3.03 -4.25 -16.70
CA LYS A 462 1.85 -4.17 -15.85
C LYS A 462 2.21 -4.08 -14.36
N TYR A 463 3.00 -5.01 -13.83
CA TYR A 463 3.38 -5.00 -12.40
C TYR A 463 4.12 -3.73 -11.98
N LEU A 464 5.08 -3.28 -12.79
CA LEU A 464 5.82 -2.06 -12.51
C LEU A 464 4.95 -0.82 -12.63
N SER A 465 4.02 -0.78 -13.60
CA SER A 465 3.07 0.33 -13.74
C SER A 465 2.10 0.38 -12.56
N ASP A 466 1.62 -0.77 -12.05
CA ASP A 466 0.77 -0.85 -10.86
C ASP A 466 1.47 -0.27 -9.63
N PHE A 467 2.76 -0.60 -9.42
CA PHE A 467 3.54 -0.03 -8.32
C PHE A 467 3.86 1.45 -8.53
N LYS A 468 4.15 1.90 -9.76
CA LYS A 468 4.32 3.31 -10.09
C LYS A 468 3.04 4.11 -9.86
N MET A 469 1.87 3.53 -10.15
CA MET A 469 0.57 4.12 -9.82
C MET A 469 0.36 4.24 -8.31
N GLN A 470 0.90 3.32 -7.51
CA GLN A 470 0.92 3.40 -6.04
C GLN A 470 2.04 4.31 -5.48
N GLY A 471 2.87 4.90 -6.35
CA GLY A 471 3.89 5.88 -5.99
C GLY A 471 5.28 5.33 -5.69
N VAL A 472 5.61 4.14 -6.21
CA VAL A 472 6.98 3.60 -6.15
C VAL A 472 7.83 4.20 -7.27
N GLU A 473 8.98 4.79 -6.91
CA GLU A 473 10.00 5.21 -7.86
C GLU A 473 10.87 4.00 -8.24
N PHE A 474 10.90 3.63 -9.51
CA PHE A 474 11.82 2.59 -10.00
C PHE A 474 13.03 3.20 -10.70
N ILE A 475 14.21 2.74 -10.29
CA ILE A 475 15.48 3.06 -10.92
C ILE A 475 16.11 1.73 -11.33
N TRP A 476 16.65 1.67 -12.54
CA TRP A 476 17.25 0.44 -13.05
C TRP A 476 18.64 0.69 -13.63
N PHE A 477 19.49 -0.33 -13.55
CA PHE A 477 20.88 -0.26 -14.02
C PHE A 477 21.16 -1.36 -15.05
N ASN A 478 22.24 -1.22 -15.84
CA ASN A 478 22.58 -2.27 -16.80
C ASN A 478 23.46 -3.34 -16.14
N TYR A 479 22.82 -4.34 -15.51
CA TYR A 479 23.55 -5.43 -14.84
C TYR A 479 24.49 -6.18 -15.78
N GLU A 480 24.11 -6.49 -17.02
CA GLU A 480 24.97 -7.28 -17.92
C GLU A 480 26.30 -6.57 -18.18
N TYR A 481 26.23 -5.25 -18.43
CA TYR A 481 27.42 -4.44 -18.60
C TYR A 481 28.28 -4.44 -17.34
N TRP A 482 27.69 -4.09 -16.20
CA TRP A 482 28.42 -4.02 -14.94
C TRP A 482 29.00 -5.38 -14.54
N TYR A 483 28.23 -6.46 -14.66
CA TYR A 483 28.63 -7.79 -14.24
C TYR A 483 29.91 -8.21 -14.95
N ASN A 484 30.04 -7.95 -16.25
CA ASN A 484 31.24 -8.29 -17.02
C ASN A 484 32.50 -7.53 -16.56
N ILE A 485 32.35 -6.35 -15.97
CA ILE A 485 33.47 -5.50 -15.54
C ILE A 485 33.62 -5.38 -14.01
N ARG A 486 32.76 -6.02 -13.20
CA ARG A 486 32.63 -5.77 -11.74
C ARG A 486 33.89 -5.98 -10.91
N PHE A 487 34.86 -6.75 -11.41
CA PHE A 487 36.14 -7.00 -10.75
C PHE A 487 37.28 -6.08 -11.23
N THR A 488 37.01 -5.17 -12.17
CA THR A 488 37.99 -4.19 -12.67
C THR A 488 37.82 -2.85 -11.95
N GLU A 489 38.82 -1.96 -12.02
CA GLU A 489 38.68 -0.59 -11.52
C GLU A 489 37.55 0.17 -12.23
N GLN A 490 37.35 -0.10 -13.53
CA GLN A 490 36.22 0.43 -14.30
C GLN A 490 34.87 -0.01 -13.72
N GLY A 491 34.74 -1.25 -13.25
CA GLY A 491 33.52 -1.73 -12.59
C GLY A 491 33.27 -1.07 -11.24
N LYS A 492 34.31 -0.75 -10.48
CA LYS A 492 34.22 0.01 -9.22
C LYS A 492 33.78 1.45 -9.48
N ASP A 493 34.40 2.12 -10.44
CA ASP A 493 34.02 3.46 -10.86
C ASP A 493 32.59 3.50 -11.37
N TYR A 494 32.17 2.49 -12.15
CA TYR A 494 30.78 2.38 -12.62
C TYR A 494 29.78 2.37 -11.46
N ILE A 495 29.95 1.50 -10.44
CA ILE A 495 29.05 1.47 -9.27
C ILE A 495 29.11 2.76 -8.47
N LYS A 496 30.28 3.39 -8.35
CA LYS A 496 30.41 4.67 -7.67
C LYS A 496 29.60 5.76 -8.39
N THR A 497 29.78 5.91 -9.70
CA THR A 497 28.99 6.83 -10.53
C THR A 497 27.49 6.54 -10.43
N LEU A 498 27.13 5.26 -10.36
CA LEU A 498 25.75 4.80 -10.18
C LEU A 498 25.14 5.31 -8.88
N ILE A 499 25.83 5.10 -7.75
CA ILE A 499 25.37 5.53 -6.44
C ILE A 499 25.34 7.06 -6.35
N ASP A 500 26.31 7.74 -6.95
CA ASP A 500 26.31 9.20 -7.04
C ASP A 500 25.11 9.72 -7.84
N SER A 501 24.69 9.01 -8.90
CA SER A 501 23.51 9.36 -9.70
C SER A 501 22.18 9.19 -8.95
N LEU A 502 22.15 8.39 -7.88
CA LEU A 502 20.98 8.28 -7.00
C LEU A 502 20.79 9.50 -6.11
N GLU A 503 21.80 10.39 -6.01
CA GLU A 503 21.76 11.62 -5.21
C GLU A 503 21.37 11.34 -3.75
N LEU A 504 21.87 10.23 -3.20
CA LEU A 504 21.43 9.71 -1.91
C LEU A 504 21.57 10.72 -0.77
N LYS A 505 22.61 11.57 -0.80
CA LYS A 505 22.88 12.61 0.21
C LYS A 505 21.83 13.71 0.25
N ASP A 506 21.21 14.00 -0.89
CA ASP A 506 20.20 15.05 -1.01
C ASP A 506 18.78 14.51 -0.73
N ARG A 507 18.64 13.19 -0.70
CA ARG A 507 17.42 12.47 -0.36
C ARG A 507 17.40 12.14 1.14
N SER A 508 16.21 12.17 1.74
CA SER A 508 16.01 11.70 3.12
C SER A 508 15.49 10.26 3.09
N PHE A 509 16.21 9.33 3.72
CA PHE A 509 15.81 7.94 3.91
C PHE A 509 15.85 7.58 5.39
N ASP A 510 14.84 6.83 5.84
CA ASP A 510 14.80 6.27 7.19
C ASP A 510 15.53 4.93 7.24
N PHE A 511 15.41 4.15 6.16
CA PHE A 511 16.02 2.83 6.03
C PHE A 511 16.48 2.53 4.61
N ILE A 512 17.49 1.67 4.53
CA ILE A 512 17.98 1.07 3.30
C ILE A 512 17.85 -0.44 3.45
N TYR A 513 17.14 -1.07 2.53
CA TYR A 513 16.93 -2.50 2.43
C TYR A 513 17.74 -3.00 1.23
N ILE A 514 18.64 -3.95 1.44
CA ILE A 514 19.41 -4.56 0.36
C ILE A 514 19.15 -6.06 0.36
N ALA A 515 18.68 -6.59 -0.77
CA ALA A 515 18.47 -8.01 -0.95
C ALA A 515 19.77 -8.71 -1.34
N PHE A 516 20.00 -9.91 -0.79
CA PHE A 516 21.13 -10.78 -1.04
C PHE A 516 22.50 -10.21 -0.63
N TRP A 517 23.35 -11.08 -0.06
CA TRP A 517 24.70 -10.68 0.36
C TRP A 517 25.58 -10.26 -0.82
N HIS A 518 25.43 -10.91 -1.97
CA HIS A 518 26.27 -10.68 -3.14
C HIS A 518 25.92 -9.36 -3.84
N ILE A 519 24.73 -8.79 -3.62
CA ILE A 519 24.42 -7.42 -4.04
C ILE A 519 24.97 -6.45 -3.00
N ALA A 520 24.66 -6.68 -1.72
CA ALA A 520 25.11 -5.83 -0.63
C ALA A 520 26.63 -5.66 -0.56
N GLU A 521 27.42 -6.66 -0.96
CA GLU A 521 28.89 -6.58 -1.05
C GLU A 521 29.38 -5.36 -1.84
N TYR A 522 28.66 -4.95 -2.89
CA TYR A 522 29.05 -3.84 -3.75
C TYR A 522 28.54 -2.48 -3.27
N PHE A 523 27.37 -2.46 -2.62
CA PHE A 523 26.69 -1.21 -2.28
C PHE A 523 26.96 -0.73 -0.85
N ILE A 524 27.20 -1.65 0.10
CA ILE A 524 27.13 -1.31 1.54
C ILE A 524 28.16 -0.26 1.96
N ASP A 525 29.42 -0.39 1.53
CA ASP A 525 30.48 0.53 1.96
C ASP A 525 30.28 1.92 1.35
N LEU A 526 29.85 1.97 0.08
CA LEU A 526 29.56 3.22 -0.62
C LEU A 526 28.36 3.94 0.00
N ILE A 527 27.27 3.22 0.26
CA ILE A 527 26.09 3.78 0.92
C ILE A 527 26.43 4.31 2.31
N LYS A 528 27.18 3.55 3.13
CA LYS A 528 27.61 4.00 4.46
C LYS A 528 28.46 5.27 4.41
N SER A 529 29.28 5.43 3.38
CA SER A 529 30.10 6.64 3.21
C SER A 529 29.23 7.88 2.92
N GLN A 530 28.08 7.71 2.29
CA GLN A 530 27.17 8.81 1.95
C GLN A 530 26.10 9.07 3.01
N LEU A 531 25.61 8.00 3.66
CA LEU A 531 24.50 8.00 4.61
C LEU A 531 24.89 7.28 5.93
N PRO A 532 25.86 7.80 6.69
CA PRO A 532 26.40 7.10 7.87
C PRO A 532 25.38 6.94 9.01
N THR A 533 24.32 7.74 9.02
CA THR A 533 23.29 7.74 10.07
C THR A 533 22.06 6.90 9.73
N VAL A 534 21.84 6.56 8.46
CA VAL A 534 20.70 5.76 8.01
C VAL A 534 20.93 4.28 8.35
N LEU A 535 19.86 3.56 8.67
CA LEU A 535 19.92 2.13 8.98
C LEU A 535 19.98 1.28 7.72
N ILE A 536 20.95 0.35 7.65
CA ILE A 536 21.07 -0.62 6.56
C ILE A 536 20.65 -2.01 7.04
N LEU A 537 19.56 -2.50 6.45
CA LEU A 537 19.04 -3.85 6.57
C LEU A 537 19.51 -4.67 5.37
N ILE A 538 20.11 -5.84 5.63
CA ILE A 538 20.41 -6.82 4.59
C ILE A 538 19.45 -8.01 4.74
N ASP A 539 18.66 -8.29 3.70
CA ASP A 539 17.83 -9.49 3.65
C ASP A 539 18.63 -10.65 3.08
N THR A 540 18.76 -11.73 3.85
CA THR A 540 19.57 -12.88 3.41
C THR A 540 18.96 -13.57 2.21
N MET A 541 17.62 -13.58 2.10
CA MET A 541 16.82 -14.37 1.15
C MET A 541 16.98 -15.90 1.29
N ASP A 542 18.21 -16.37 1.45
CA ASP A 542 18.61 -17.65 2.00
C ASP A 542 20.09 -17.61 2.39
N ILE A 543 20.54 -18.51 3.26
CA ILE A 543 21.95 -18.62 3.64
C ILE A 543 22.70 -19.33 2.51
N HIS A 544 23.33 -18.56 1.63
CA HIS A 544 23.88 -19.05 0.36
C HIS A 544 25.00 -20.06 0.58
N TYR A 545 25.94 -19.77 1.47
CA TYR A 545 27.05 -20.67 1.74
C TYR A 545 26.57 -22.03 2.26
N LEU A 546 25.49 -22.07 3.05
CA LEU A 546 24.97 -23.32 3.60
C LEU A 546 24.39 -24.20 2.48
N ARG A 547 23.67 -23.57 1.55
CA ARG A 547 23.16 -24.25 0.34
C ARG A 547 24.31 -24.80 -0.51
N GLU A 548 25.35 -24.00 -0.74
CA GLU A 548 26.52 -24.40 -1.53
C GLU A 548 27.36 -25.50 -0.85
N GLU A 549 27.53 -25.45 0.47
CA GLU A 549 28.19 -26.51 1.26
C GLU A 549 27.42 -27.83 1.12
N ARG A 550 26.09 -27.81 1.27
CA ARG A 550 25.23 -28.99 1.10
C ARG A 550 25.24 -29.54 -0.33
N GLU A 551 25.23 -28.68 -1.36
CA GLU A 551 25.38 -29.12 -2.77
C GLU A 551 26.72 -29.85 -2.95
N ALA A 552 27.81 -29.25 -2.50
CA ALA A 552 29.16 -29.81 -2.63
C ALA A 552 29.31 -31.17 -1.92
N GLU A 553 28.69 -31.33 -0.76
CA GLU A 553 28.66 -32.60 -0.02
C GLU A 553 27.83 -33.66 -0.74
N LEU A 554 26.67 -33.31 -1.27
CA LEU A 554 25.79 -34.24 -1.98
C LEU A 554 26.43 -34.79 -3.26
N VAL A 555 27.07 -33.93 -4.06
CA VAL A 555 27.72 -34.35 -5.31
C VAL A 555 29.18 -34.79 -5.12
N ASN A 556 29.71 -34.65 -3.89
CA ASN A 556 31.08 -34.96 -3.51
C ASN A 556 32.14 -34.26 -4.40
N ASP A 557 31.98 -32.94 -4.61
CA ASP A 557 32.84 -32.12 -5.48
C ASP A 557 33.72 -31.14 -4.67
N ASN A 558 35.04 -31.34 -4.72
CA ASN A 558 36.02 -30.52 -4.02
C ASN A 558 36.12 -29.07 -4.51
N SER A 559 35.82 -28.82 -5.79
CA SER A 559 35.80 -27.47 -6.37
C SER A 559 34.62 -26.68 -5.83
N LEU A 560 33.42 -27.28 -5.81
CA LEU A 560 32.24 -26.67 -5.20
C LEU A 560 32.46 -26.40 -3.71
N LYS A 561 33.11 -27.32 -2.99
CA LYS A 561 33.44 -27.14 -1.57
C LYS A 561 34.35 -25.93 -1.32
N ARG A 562 35.39 -25.73 -2.14
CA ARG A 562 36.26 -24.54 -2.04
C ARG A 562 35.49 -23.25 -2.29
N LYS A 563 34.64 -23.24 -3.34
CA LYS A 563 33.81 -22.09 -3.67
C LYS A 563 32.85 -21.73 -2.53
N ALA A 564 32.20 -22.72 -1.92
CA ALA A 564 31.29 -22.51 -0.79
C ALA A 564 32.02 -21.87 0.42
N ILE A 565 33.24 -22.31 0.72
CA ILE A 565 34.07 -21.74 1.80
C ILE A 565 34.47 -20.29 1.49
N GLU A 566 34.80 -19.98 0.24
CA GLU A 566 35.13 -18.61 -0.18
C GLU A 566 33.93 -17.67 -0.09
N ASN A 567 32.77 -18.12 -0.60
CA ASN A 567 31.53 -17.37 -0.53
C ASN A 567 31.07 -17.15 0.92
N LYS A 568 31.21 -18.16 1.80
CA LYS A 568 30.95 -18.01 3.25
C LYS A 568 31.69 -16.84 3.87
N LYS A 569 32.97 -16.68 3.56
CA LYS A 569 33.78 -15.57 4.10
C LYS A 569 33.25 -14.21 3.63
N ARG A 570 32.87 -14.10 2.37
CA ARG A 570 32.35 -12.86 1.77
C ARG A 570 30.96 -12.52 2.31
N GLU A 571 30.06 -13.50 2.32
CA GLU A 571 28.70 -13.40 2.85
C GLU A 571 28.70 -12.95 4.32
N LEU A 572 29.48 -13.61 5.19
CA LEU A 572 29.60 -13.21 6.60
C LEU A 572 30.25 -11.83 6.78
N SER A 573 31.21 -11.46 5.93
CA SER A 573 31.81 -10.12 5.95
C SER A 573 30.76 -9.04 5.67
N VAL A 574 29.90 -9.25 4.68
CA VAL A 574 28.80 -8.35 4.34
C VAL A 574 27.81 -8.22 5.49
N TYR A 575 27.39 -9.33 6.08
CA TYR A 575 26.48 -9.31 7.23
C TYR A 575 27.07 -8.59 8.45
N SER A 576 28.38 -8.73 8.71
CA SER A 576 29.04 -7.99 9.81
C SER A 576 29.00 -6.46 9.62
N LYS A 577 28.93 -6.01 8.36
CA LYS A 577 28.80 -4.60 8.01
C LYS A 577 27.35 -4.10 8.12
N ALA A 578 26.32 -4.94 8.15
CA ALA A 578 24.94 -4.48 8.29
C ALA A 578 24.69 -3.77 9.63
N ASP A 579 23.67 -2.92 9.71
CA ASP A 579 23.13 -2.46 11.00
C ASP A 579 22.20 -3.52 11.60
N LEU A 580 21.40 -4.19 10.74
CA LEU A 580 20.59 -5.35 11.10
C LEU A 580 20.40 -6.29 9.89
N ILE A 581 20.01 -7.53 10.16
CA ILE A 581 19.86 -8.59 9.16
C ILE A 581 18.46 -9.18 9.26
N THR A 582 17.84 -9.53 8.13
CA THR A 582 16.65 -10.39 8.12
C THR A 582 16.98 -11.74 7.53
N THR A 583 16.43 -12.78 8.15
CA THR A 583 16.50 -14.18 7.72
C THR A 583 15.11 -14.67 7.39
N VAL A 584 15.00 -15.73 6.59
CA VAL A 584 13.70 -16.28 6.20
C VAL A 584 13.08 -17.14 7.29
N THR A 585 13.93 -17.84 8.05
CA THR A 585 13.51 -18.85 9.02
C THR A 585 14.31 -18.72 10.32
N GLU A 586 13.77 -19.27 11.42
CA GLU A 586 14.53 -19.36 12.68
C GLU A 586 15.75 -20.30 12.55
N ALA A 587 15.70 -21.28 11.66
CA ALA A 587 16.85 -22.15 11.36
C ALA A 587 18.00 -21.35 10.72
N ASP A 588 17.70 -20.50 9.73
CA ASP A 588 18.67 -19.60 9.10
C ASP A 588 19.25 -18.62 10.12
N ARG A 589 18.41 -18.06 11.00
CA ARG A 589 18.84 -17.20 12.10
C ARG A 589 19.79 -17.92 13.05
N THR A 590 19.44 -19.14 13.46
CA THR A 590 20.24 -19.96 14.38
C THR A 590 21.60 -20.28 13.77
N GLU A 591 21.63 -20.62 12.48
CA GLU A 591 22.86 -20.83 11.75
C GLU A 591 23.73 -19.57 11.73
N LEU A 592 23.15 -18.42 11.36
CA LEU A 592 23.88 -17.16 11.27
C LEU A 592 24.41 -16.67 12.63
N ARG A 593 23.67 -16.93 13.72
CA ARG A 593 24.05 -16.61 15.11
C ARG A 593 25.32 -17.31 15.59
N LYS A 594 25.73 -18.42 14.95
CA LYS A 594 27.03 -19.07 15.22
C LYS A 594 28.19 -18.12 14.95
N TYR A 595 28.02 -17.21 13.98
CA TYR A 595 29.06 -16.31 13.49
C TYR A 595 28.79 -14.83 13.81
N ILE A 596 27.53 -14.37 13.76
CA ILE A 596 27.14 -12.97 13.98
C ILE A 596 26.37 -12.83 15.30
N LYS A 597 27.03 -12.32 16.35
CA LYS A 597 26.48 -12.28 17.72
C LYS A 597 26.04 -10.88 18.17
N ASP A 598 26.63 -9.84 17.59
CA ASP A 598 26.50 -8.44 17.99
C ASP A 598 25.46 -7.66 17.16
N LYS A 599 24.79 -8.32 16.20
CA LYS A 599 23.78 -7.70 15.33
C LYS A 599 22.37 -8.21 15.61
N PRO A 600 21.34 -7.37 15.48
CA PRO A 600 19.96 -7.80 15.39
C PRO A 600 19.75 -8.67 14.14
N ILE A 601 19.19 -9.86 14.33
CA ILE A 601 18.81 -10.77 13.24
C ILE A 601 17.33 -11.07 13.43
N PHE A 602 16.51 -10.49 12.56
CA PHE A 602 15.06 -10.66 12.56
C PHE A 602 14.64 -11.72 11.54
N ILE A 603 13.39 -12.17 11.64
CA ILE A 603 12.74 -13.08 10.71
C ILE A 603 11.76 -12.27 9.88
N LEU A 604 11.90 -12.44 8.57
CA LEU A 604 10.97 -11.98 7.56
C LEU A 604 10.65 -13.20 6.69
N THR A 605 9.50 -13.83 6.91
CA THR A 605 9.11 -15.03 6.16
C THR A 605 8.58 -14.67 4.78
N ASP A 606 8.36 -15.68 3.95
CA ASP A 606 7.57 -15.53 2.73
C ASP A 606 6.07 -15.34 3.07
N VAL A 607 5.28 -15.00 2.05
CA VAL A 607 3.82 -14.87 2.15
C VAL A 607 3.15 -15.89 1.23
N HIS A 608 2.21 -16.63 1.78
CA HIS A 608 1.44 -17.68 1.14
C HIS A 608 -0.01 -17.61 1.59
N ASP A 609 -0.67 -16.45 1.51
CA ASP A 609 -2.03 -16.27 2.04
C ASP A 609 -2.98 -17.44 1.65
N PRO A 610 -3.78 -17.98 2.60
CA PRO A 610 -4.66 -19.12 2.32
C PRO A 610 -5.53 -18.88 1.09
N ARG A 611 -5.55 -19.84 0.17
CA ARG A 611 -6.35 -19.78 -1.06
C ARG A 611 -7.60 -20.62 -0.90
N GLU A 612 -8.71 -20.10 -1.41
CA GLU A 612 -9.89 -20.92 -1.62
C GLU A 612 -9.58 -21.94 -2.72
N SER A 613 -9.88 -23.21 -2.43
CA SER A 613 -9.84 -24.26 -3.43
C SER A 613 -11.25 -24.77 -3.64
N THR A 614 -11.60 -24.94 -4.91
CA THR A 614 -12.92 -25.41 -5.33
C THR A 614 -13.02 -26.93 -5.40
N SER A 615 -11.88 -27.63 -5.39
CA SER A 615 -11.84 -29.07 -5.66
C SER A 615 -11.62 -29.89 -4.40
N ASP A 616 -12.48 -30.87 -4.15
CA ASP A 616 -12.35 -31.83 -3.04
C ASP A 616 -11.45 -33.04 -3.40
N PHE A 617 -11.27 -33.96 -2.44
CA PHE A 617 -10.45 -35.17 -2.62
C PHE A 617 -10.85 -36.01 -3.84
N ASP A 618 -12.15 -36.15 -4.10
CA ASP A 618 -12.69 -37.07 -5.12
C ASP A 618 -12.54 -36.51 -6.54
N GLN A 619 -12.56 -35.17 -6.67
CA GLN A 619 -12.35 -34.46 -7.93
C GLN A 619 -10.87 -34.40 -8.36
N ARG A 620 -9.94 -34.62 -7.41
CA ARG A 620 -8.50 -34.55 -7.62
C ARG A 620 -7.92 -35.91 -7.97
N LYS A 621 -6.92 -35.95 -8.83
CA LYS A 621 -6.15 -37.16 -9.19
C LYS A 621 -4.72 -36.80 -9.57
N ASP A 622 -3.84 -37.78 -9.60
CA ASP A 622 -2.43 -37.63 -10.03
C ASP A 622 -1.53 -36.88 -9.03
N LEU A 623 -0.22 -36.89 -9.33
CA LEU A 623 0.84 -36.28 -8.52
C LEU A 623 1.36 -35.00 -9.16
N LEU A 624 1.79 -34.03 -8.35
CA LEU A 624 2.34 -32.74 -8.79
C LEU A 624 3.77 -32.52 -8.27
N PHE A 625 4.59 -31.84 -9.06
CA PHE A 625 5.79 -31.14 -8.62
C PHE A 625 5.86 -29.78 -9.33
N VAL A 626 6.00 -28.70 -8.56
CA VAL A 626 6.19 -27.34 -9.09
C VAL A 626 7.65 -26.89 -8.91
N GLY A 627 8.27 -26.31 -9.95
CA GLY A 627 9.62 -25.76 -9.82
C GLY A 627 10.14 -24.95 -11.01
N ASN A 628 10.97 -23.94 -10.73
CA ASN A 628 11.80 -23.26 -11.72
C ASN A 628 13.12 -24.02 -11.88
N PHE A 629 13.42 -24.49 -13.09
CA PHE A 629 14.57 -25.37 -13.36
C PHE A 629 15.89 -24.64 -13.63
N ASN A 630 15.91 -23.30 -13.57
CA ASN A 630 17.16 -22.56 -13.40
C ASN A 630 17.77 -22.80 -12.00
N HIS A 631 16.96 -23.24 -11.04
CA HIS A 631 17.40 -23.58 -9.70
C HIS A 631 17.70 -25.09 -9.61
N LYS A 632 18.99 -25.44 -9.55
CA LYS A 632 19.48 -26.84 -9.61
C LYS A 632 18.83 -27.83 -8.62
N PRO A 633 18.47 -27.46 -7.38
CA PRO A 633 17.76 -28.38 -6.48
C PRO A 633 16.47 -28.95 -7.07
N ASN A 634 15.80 -28.21 -7.96
CA ASN A 634 14.56 -28.67 -8.59
C ASN A 634 14.82 -29.73 -9.66
N GLU A 635 15.87 -29.57 -10.49
CA GLU A 635 16.30 -30.61 -11.44
C GLU A 635 16.66 -31.91 -10.68
N ASP A 636 17.45 -31.77 -9.62
CA ASP A 636 17.91 -32.90 -8.81
C ASP A 636 16.75 -33.69 -8.19
N ALA A 637 15.76 -33.00 -7.63
CA ALA A 637 14.59 -33.60 -7.00
C ALA A 637 13.73 -34.40 -8.00
N VAL A 638 13.46 -33.84 -9.19
CA VAL A 638 12.65 -34.54 -10.19
C VAL A 638 13.38 -35.78 -10.70
N LEU A 639 14.67 -35.68 -10.99
CA LEU A 639 15.47 -36.83 -11.43
C LEU A 639 15.55 -37.92 -10.36
N TYR A 640 15.75 -37.54 -9.09
CA TYR A 640 15.75 -38.46 -7.95
C TYR A 640 14.40 -39.16 -7.79
N PHE A 641 13.30 -38.40 -7.84
CA PHE A 641 11.95 -38.95 -7.71
C PHE A 641 11.63 -39.96 -8.80
N VAL A 642 11.84 -39.59 -10.06
CA VAL A 642 11.50 -40.45 -11.20
C VAL A 642 12.34 -41.72 -11.21
N LYS A 643 13.61 -41.64 -10.78
CA LYS A 643 14.52 -42.78 -10.79
C LYS A 643 14.32 -43.71 -9.59
N GLU A 644 14.21 -43.18 -8.38
CA GLU A 644 14.32 -43.96 -7.13
C GLU A 644 12.98 -44.17 -6.40
N ILE A 645 11.95 -43.34 -6.66
CA ILE A 645 10.70 -43.32 -5.87
C ILE A 645 9.48 -43.70 -6.72
N PHE A 646 9.32 -43.06 -7.88
CA PHE A 646 8.14 -43.20 -8.73
C PHE A 646 7.86 -44.64 -9.20
N PRO A 647 8.86 -45.50 -9.50
CA PRO A 647 8.60 -46.88 -9.87
C PRO A 647 7.81 -47.66 -8.81
N SER A 648 8.17 -47.52 -7.53
CA SER A 648 7.45 -48.16 -6.41
C SER A 648 6.01 -47.64 -6.25
N ILE A 649 5.76 -46.37 -6.61
CA ILE A 649 4.39 -45.81 -6.60
C ILE A 649 3.58 -46.42 -7.74
N LYS A 650 4.16 -46.53 -8.94
CA LYS A 650 3.48 -47.10 -10.12
C LYS A 650 3.09 -48.56 -9.96
N GLU A 651 3.85 -49.33 -9.18
CA GLU A 651 3.47 -50.71 -8.83
C GLU A 651 2.14 -50.78 -8.07
N LYS A 652 1.86 -49.80 -7.20
CA LYS A 652 0.62 -49.76 -6.40
C LYS A 652 -0.49 -48.91 -7.03
N LEU A 653 -0.12 -47.92 -7.85
CA LEU A 653 -1.02 -46.99 -8.53
C LEU A 653 -0.69 -46.94 -10.04
N PRO A 654 -1.07 -47.96 -10.83
CA PRO A 654 -0.62 -48.12 -12.20
C PRO A 654 -1.10 -47.04 -13.17
N ASP A 655 -2.20 -46.34 -12.88
CA ASP A 655 -2.74 -45.28 -13.74
C ASP A 655 -2.30 -43.87 -13.33
N VAL A 656 -1.57 -43.73 -12.21
CA VAL A 656 -1.19 -42.40 -11.71
C VAL A 656 -0.22 -41.71 -12.66
N LYS A 657 -0.47 -40.42 -12.89
CA LYS A 657 0.42 -39.53 -13.64
C LYS A 657 1.20 -38.63 -12.70
N PHE A 658 2.36 -38.19 -13.18
CA PHE A 658 3.21 -37.23 -12.49
C PHE A 658 3.36 -35.98 -13.35
N TYR A 659 2.81 -34.86 -12.87
CA TYR A 659 2.90 -33.55 -13.51
C TYR A 659 4.10 -32.78 -12.96
N VAL A 660 4.99 -32.39 -13.86
CA VAL A 660 6.15 -31.53 -13.57
C VAL A 660 5.89 -30.18 -14.22
N VAL A 661 5.58 -29.18 -13.39
CA VAL A 661 5.13 -27.86 -13.82
C VAL A 661 6.16 -26.79 -13.47
N GLY A 662 6.54 -25.98 -14.45
CA GLY A 662 7.34 -24.78 -14.20
C GLY A 662 8.39 -24.46 -15.25
N ASN A 663 8.98 -23.28 -15.10
CA ASN A 663 9.75 -22.61 -16.14
C ASN A 663 11.15 -23.25 -16.38
N HIS A 664 11.65 -23.10 -17.61
CA HIS A 664 12.98 -23.51 -18.08
C HIS A 664 13.37 -24.98 -17.84
N PRO A 665 12.50 -25.98 -18.10
CA PRO A 665 12.88 -27.37 -17.92
C PRO A 665 14.14 -27.69 -18.74
N THR A 666 15.13 -28.29 -18.11
CA THR A 666 16.39 -28.65 -18.79
C THR A 666 16.17 -29.80 -19.77
N GLU A 667 17.11 -30.02 -20.69
CA GLU A 667 17.00 -31.14 -21.65
C GLU A 667 16.90 -32.50 -20.94
N LYS A 668 17.58 -32.65 -19.78
CA LYS A 668 17.44 -33.85 -18.94
C LYS A 668 16.03 -34.03 -18.42
N ILE A 669 15.39 -32.95 -17.96
CA ILE A 669 14.01 -32.98 -17.48
C ILE A 669 13.07 -33.28 -18.63
N LYS A 670 13.15 -32.54 -19.75
CA LYS A 670 12.32 -32.77 -20.95
C LYS A 670 12.38 -34.22 -21.44
N ALA A 671 13.55 -34.85 -21.37
CA ALA A 671 13.74 -36.25 -21.77
C ALA A 671 12.95 -37.27 -20.92
N LEU A 672 12.45 -36.90 -19.74
CA LEU A 672 11.60 -37.76 -18.90
C LEU A 672 10.15 -37.85 -19.39
N THR A 673 9.75 -37.03 -20.37
CA THR A 673 8.38 -36.97 -20.87
C THR A 673 7.90 -38.34 -21.35
N SER A 674 6.73 -38.77 -20.86
CA SER A 674 6.09 -40.03 -21.24
C SER A 674 4.58 -39.95 -21.03
N ASN A 675 3.83 -41.04 -21.31
CA ASN A 675 2.39 -41.08 -21.03
C ASN A 675 2.05 -40.89 -19.54
N ASN A 676 2.99 -41.19 -18.64
CA ASN A 676 2.82 -41.11 -17.19
C ASN A 676 3.55 -39.92 -16.55
N ILE A 677 4.45 -39.25 -17.28
CA ILE A 677 5.24 -38.10 -16.79
C ILE A 677 5.01 -36.94 -17.74
N ILE A 678 4.30 -35.91 -17.28
CA ILE A 678 3.86 -34.78 -18.09
C ILE A 678 4.66 -33.55 -17.68
N ILE A 679 5.38 -32.98 -18.65
CA ILE A 679 6.24 -31.81 -18.44
C ILE A 679 5.64 -30.66 -19.22
N THR A 680 5.18 -29.63 -18.51
CA THR A 680 4.39 -28.55 -19.11
C THR A 680 5.27 -27.39 -19.60
N GLY A 681 6.41 -27.17 -18.95
CA GLY A 681 7.16 -25.93 -19.07
C GLY A 681 6.50 -24.77 -18.30
N TRP A 682 6.74 -23.54 -18.74
CA TRP A 682 6.10 -22.36 -18.14
C TRP A 682 4.60 -22.39 -18.40
N VAL A 683 3.82 -22.10 -17.36
CA VAL A 683 2.36 -21.95 -17.41
C VAL A 683 1.98 -20.59 -16.81
N PRO A 684 0.90 -19.94 -17.26
CA PRO A 684 0.48 -18.65 -16.73
C PRO A 684 0.05 -18.71 -15.26
N ASP A 685 -0.56 -19.81 -14.83
CA ASP A 685 -1.02 -20.04 -13.47
C ASP A 685 -0.89 -21.53 -13.10
N VAL A 686 -0.29 -21.81 -11.94
CA VAL A 686 -0.13 -23.18 -11.41
C VAL A 686 -1.39 -23.68 -10.71
N LYS A 687 -2.35 -22.79 -10.38
CA LYS A 687 -3.60 -23.13 -9.69
C LYS A 687 -4.37 -24.25 -10.40
N GLU A 688 -4.40 -24.25 -11.74
CA GLU A 688 -5.04 -25.30 -12.53
C GLU A 688 -4.51 -26.70 -12.16
N TYR A 689 -3.20 -26.82 -12.01
CA TYR A 689 -2.54 -28.08 -11.68
C TYR A 689 -2.65 -28.42 -10.20
N ILE A 690 -2.57 -27.41 -9.34
CA ILE A 690 -2.81 -27.56 -7.91
C ILE A 690 -4.21 -28.09 -7.66
N ASP A 691 -5.25 -27.55 -8.30
CA ASP A 691 -6.65 -27.97 -8.10
C ASP A 691 -7.00 -29.31 -8.77
N LYS A 692 -6.19 -29.72 -9.73
CA LYS A 692 -6.32 -31.01 -10.41
C LYS A 692 -5.63 -32.15 -9.65
N CYS A 693 -4.44 -31.89 -9.09
CA CYS A 693 -3.61 -32.91 -8.48
C CYS A 693 -4.06 -33.28 -7.05
N ARG A 694 -3.89 -34.56 -6.68
CA ARG A 694 -4.29 -35.06 -5.36
C ARG A 694 -3.19 -34.92 -4.32
N VAL A 695 -1.93 -35.11 -4.73
CA VAL A 695 -0.76 -35.02 -3.84
C VAL A 695 0.36 -34.27 -4.54
N GLU A 696 0.97 -33.31 -3.86
CA GLU A 696 2.25 -32.74 -4.30
C GLU A 696 3.42 -33.50 -3.64
N VAL A 697 4.43 -33.83 -4.44
CA VAL A 697 5.64 -34.51 -3.96
C VAL A 697 6.82 -33.54 -4.00
N VAL A 698 7.55 -33.42 -2.90
CA VAL A 698 8.71 -32.51 -2.78
C VAL A 698 9.96 -33.25 -2.30
N PRO A 699 10.62 -34.02 -3.17
CA PRO A 699 11.73 -34.90 -2.81
C PRO A 699 13.10 -34.19 -2.90
N LEU A 700 13.23 -33.04 -2.26
CA LEU A 700 14.47 -32.23 -2.29
C LEU A 700 15.58 -32.88 -1.46
N ARG A 701 16.79 -33.04 -2.00
CA ARG A 701 17.94 -33.60 -1.27
C ARG A 701 18.87 -32.53 -0.67
N TYR A 702 18.82 -31.31 -1.19
CA TYR A 702 19.60 -30.17 -0.70
C TYR A 702 18.88 -28.85 -0.98
N GLY A 703 19.28 -27.79 -0.29
CA GLY A 703 18.66 -26.47 -0.31
C GLY A 703 18.89 -25.72 1.01
N ALA A 704 18.40 -24.49 1.11
CA ALA A 704 18.32 -23.70 2.35
C ALA A 704 17.04 -22.84 2.31
N GLY A 705 16.66 -22.21 3.43
CA GLY A 705 15.49 -21.34 3.54
C GLY A 705 14.14 -22.04 3.31
N ASN A 706 13.08 -21.27 3.12
CA ASN A 706 11.74 -21.79 2.82
C ASN A 706 11.60 -22.23 1.36
N LYS A 707 10.64 -23.12 1.11
CA LYS A 707 10.34 -23.61 -0.24
C LYS A 707 9.00 -23.05 -0.68
N GLY A 708 9.04 -22.06 -1.57
CA GLY A 708 7.82 -21.40 -2.07
C GLY A 708 6.76 -22.38 -2.62
N LYS A 709 7.18 -23.48 -3.26
CA LYS A 709 6.27 -24.55 -3.72
C LYS A 709 5.52 -25.23 -2.58
N VAL A 710 6.17 -25.46 -1.45
CA VAL A 710 5.57 -26.07 -0.26
C VAL A 710 4.57 -25.09 0.35
N GLY A 711 4.95 -23.81 0.49
CA GLY A 711 4.03 -22.79 0.97
C GLY A 711 2.80 -22.63 0.07
N GLU A 712 2.98 -22.64 -1.26
CA GLU A 712 1.87 -22.55 -2.22
C GLU A 712 0.94 -23.77 -2.14
N ALA A 713 1.50 -24.97 -2.03
CA ALA A 713 0.76 -26.22 -1.83
C ALA A 713 -0.12 -26.17 -0.57
N LEU A 714 0.49 -25.86 0.57
CA LEU A 714 -0.19 -25.78 1.87
C LEU A 714 -1.24 -24.66 1.88
N SER A 715 -0.97 -23.52 1.23
CA SER A 715 -1.94 -22.41 1.14
C SER A 715 -3.21 -22.78 0.39
N SER A 716 -3.08 -23.65 -0.62
CA SER A 716 -4.20 -24.16 -1.42
C SER A 716 -4.86 -25.38 -0.78
N GLY A 717 -4.23 -25.95 0.25
CA GLY A 717 -4.66 -27.15 0.96
C GLY A 717 -4.48 -28.44 0.17
N ILE A 718 -3.53 -28.49 -0.78
CA ILE A 718 -3.11 -29.77 -1.36
C ILE A 718 -2.12 -30.44 -0.39
N PRO A 719 -2.42 -31.63 0.14
CA PRO A 719 -1.51 -32.37 1.01
C PRO A 719 -0.23 -32.78 0.28
N ILE A 720 0.87 -32.78 1.02
CA ILE A 720 2.20 -33.03 0.46
C ILE A 720 2.89 -34.22 1.11
N VAL A 721 3.78 -34.86 0.35
CA VAL A 721 4.85 -35.72 0.88
C VAL A 721 6.18 -35.08 0.52
N THR A 722 7.02 -34.85 1.51
CA THR A 722 8.27 -34.09 1.36
C THR A 722 9.44 -34.74 2.08
N THR A 723 10.66 -34.37 1.72
CA THR A 723 11.86 -34.65 2.53
C THR A 723 11.98 -33.68 3.70
N SER A 724 12.87 -33.98 4.64
CA SER A 724 13.22 -33.05 5.73
C SER A 724 13.73 -31.71 5.19
N ILE A 725 14.50 -31.72 4.09
CA ILE A 725 14.96 -30.52 3.38
C ILE A 725 13.81 -29.73 2.75
N GLY A 726 12.78 -30.39 2.24
CA GLY A 726 11.61 -29.69 1.70
C GLY A 726 10.71 -29.11 2.80
N ALA A 727 10.66 -29.73 3.98
CA ALA A 727 9.92 -29.25 5.14
C ALA A 727 10.66 -28.18 5.96
N GLU A 728 11.98 -28.04 5.75
CA GLU A 728 12.85 -27.11 6.49
C GLU A 728 12.27 -25.69 6.52
N GLY A 729 12.17 -25.12 7.72
CA GLY A 729 11.77 -23.73 7.91
C GLY A 729 10.27 -23.44 7.78
N MET A 730 9.45 -24.43 7.38
CA MET A 730 8.02 -24.26 7.10
C MET A 730 7.08 -24.50 8.31
N GLY A 731 7.64 -24.89 9.47
CA GLY A 731 6.84 -25.25 10.65
C GLY A 731 6.05 -26.57 10.51
N ILE A 732 6.40 -27.41 9.53
CA ILE A 732 5.70 -28.65 9.21
C ILE A 732 6.10 -29.76 10.18
N GLU A 733 5.09 -30.41 10.76
CA GLU A 733 5.23 -31.60 11.60
C GLU A 733 4.74 -32.86 10.85
N ASP A 734 5.57 -33.92 10.87
CA ASP A 734 5.26 -35.23 10.25
C ASP A 734 3.99 -35.84 10.87
N GLY A 735 3.06 -36.29 10.02
CA GLY A 735 1.80 -36.90 10.47
C GLY A 735 0.73 -35.92 10.97
N VAL A 736 1.02 -34.62 11.00
CA VAL A 736 0.08 -33.56 11.39
C VAL A 736 -0.29 -32.70 10.20
N HIS A 737 0.71 -32.17 9.49
CA HIS A 737 0.55 -31.23 8.39
C HIS A 737 0.85 -31.87 7.03
N ALA A 738 1.82 -32.79 7.01
CA ALA A 738 2.31 -33.49 5.83
C ALA A 738 2.99 -34.80 6.26
N PHE A 739 3.42 -35.61 5.29
CA PHE A 739 4.37 -36.68 5.55
C PHE A 739 5.80 -36.25 5.21
N ILE A 740 6.74 -36.53 6.13
CA ILE A 740 8.16 -36.26 5.96
C ILE A 740 8.92 -37.59 5.88
N SER A 741 9.68 -37.79 4.81
CA SER A 741 10.54 -38.96 4.63
C SER A 741 11.75 -38.65 3.76
N ASP A 742 12.95 -39.05 4.18
CA ASP A 742 14.17 -38.92 3.37
C ASP A 742 14.52 -40.22 2.62
N GLU A 743 14.04 -41.36 3.12
CA GLU A 743 14.27 -42.67 2.51
C GLU A 743 13.30 -42.92 1.32
N PRO A 744 13.80 -43.32 0.13
CA PRO A 744 12.96 -43.50 -1.06
C PRO A 744 11.77 -44.43 -0.86
N LYS A 745 11.98 -45.59 -0.21
CA LYS A 745 10.93 -46.60 -0.05
C LYS A 745 9.81 -46.09 0.84
N LYS A 746 10.17 -45.59 2.03
CA LYS A 746 9.23 -44.98 2.96
C LYS A 746 8.53 -43.78 2.34
N PHE A 747 9.22 -42.96 1.54
CA PHE A 747 8.61 -41.86 0.79
C PHE A 747 7.51 -42.40 -0.13
N SER A 748 7.80 -43.41 -0.96
CA SER A 748 6.81 -44.01 -1.87
C SER A 748 5.59 -44.58 -1.13
N ASP A 749 5.80 -45.22 0.02
CA ASP A 749 4.71 -45.77 0.83
C ASP A 749 3.82 -44.66 1.41
N ARG A 750 4.41 -43.55 1.87
CA ARG A 750 3.68 -42.36 2.33
C ARG A 750 2.88 -41.68 1.22
N VAL A 751 3.40 -41.63 -0.02
CA VAL A 751 2.64 -41.10 -1.16
C VAL A 751 1.39 -41.94 -1.40
N VAL A 752 1.53 -43.26 -1.39
CA VAL A 752 0.40 -44.17 -1.63
C VAL A 752 -0.62 -44.09 -0.49
N GLU A 753 -0.16 -44.06 0.76
CA GLU A 753 -1.01 -43.85 1.95
C GLU A 753 -1.86 -42.58 1.82
N LEU A 754 -1.21 -41.45 1.54
CA LEU A 754 -1.88 -40.15 1.43
C LEU A 754 -2.82 -40.07 0.21
N TYR A 755 -2.47 -40.72 -0.90
CA TYR A 755 -3.29 -40.74 -2.12
C TYR A 755 -4.60 -41.52 -1.94
N GLN A 756 -4.61 -42.50 -1.04
CA GLN A 756 -5.74 -43.40 -0.80
C GLN A 756 -6.61 -43.00 0.42
N SER A 757 -6.03 -42.33 1.43
CA SER A 757 -6.75 -41.96 2.65
C SER A 757 -7.40 -40.56 2.57
N LYS A 758 -8.72 -40.52 2.33
CA LYS A 758 -9.50 -39.28 2.33
C LYS A 758 -9.47 -38.56 3.68
N GLU A 759 -9.51 -39.29 4.79
CA GLU A 759 -9.48 -38.73 6.14
C GLU A 759 -8.14 -38.03 6.43
N THR A 760 -7.02 -38.72 6.18
CA THR A 760 -5.68 -38.15 6.36
C THR A 760 -5.49 -36.94 5.46
N TRP A 761 -5.95 -37.04 4.21
CA TRP A 761 -5.89 -35.94 3.24
C TRP A 761 -6.64 -34.70 3.73
N GLN A 762 -7.88 -34.86 4.21
CA GLN A 762 -8.69 -33.75 4.73
C GLN A 762 -8.07 -33.12 5.98
N LYS A 763 -7.55 -33.96 6.89
CA LYS A 763 -6.83 -33.50 8.08
C LYS A 763 -5.61 -32.66 7.70
N PHE A 764 -4.77 -33.15 6.79
CA PHE A 764 -3.59 -32.41 6.33
C PHE A 764 -3.96 -31.12 5.60
N SER A 765 -4.98 -31.15 4.74
CA SER A 765 -5.50 -29.97 4.04
C SER A 765 -5.94 -28.87 5.01
N PHE A 766 -6.69 -29.21 6.06
CA PHE A 766 -7.12 -28.27 7.09
C PHE A 766 -5.94 -27.73 7.92
N ASN A 767 -5.12 -28.63 8.47
CA ASN A 767 -3.99 -28.26 9.34
C ASN A 767 -2.95 -27.41 8.60
N SER A 768 -2.67 -27.73 7.32
CA SER A 768 -1.73 -26.97 6.50
C SER A 768 -2.19 -25.55 6.22
N LYS A 769 -3.47 -25.34 5.86
CA LYS A 769 -4.05 -24.00 5.71
C LYS A 769 -3.99 -23.20 7.01
N HIS A 770 -4.26 -23.85 8.15
CA HIS A 770 -4.17 -23.22 9.45
C HIS A 770 -2.72 -22.78 9.78
N LEU A 771 -1.74 -23.67 9.55
CA LEU A 771 -0.32 -23.35 9.72
C LEU A 771 0.10 -22.14 8.86
N ILE A 772 -0.33 -22.12 7.60
CA ILE A 772 -0.05 -21.03 6.67
C ILE A 772 -0.66 -19.70 7.12
N ALA A 773 -1.92 -19.71 7.56
CA ALA A 773 -2.58 -18.51 8.09
C ALA A 773 -1.82 -17.91 9.29
N LEU A 774 -1.25 -18.77 10.13
CA LEU A 774 -0.51 -18.37 11.33
C LEU A 774 0.92 -17.88 11.02
N GLN A 775 1.65 -18.51 10.10
CA GLN A 775 3.09 -18.30 9.93
C GLN A 775 3.51 -17.59 8.63
N TYR A 776 2.64 -17.53 7.62
CA TYR A 776 2.98 -17.07 6.26
C TYR A 776 1.93 -16.11 5.68
N SER A 777 1.26 -15.32 6.53
CA SER A 777 0.25 -14.37 6.06
C SER A 777 0.82 -12.98 5.75
N SER A 778 0.14 -12.26 4.85
CA SER A 778 0.38 -10.84 4.56
C SER A 778 0.33 -9.98 5.83
N GLU A 779 -0.54 -10.31 6.78
CA GLU A 779 -0.66 -9.61 8.06
C GLU A 779 0.59 -9.80 8.93
N LEU A 780 1.10 -11.03 9.07
CA LEU A 780 2.31 -11.28 9.84
C LEU A 780 3.53 -10.60 9.20
N MET A 781 3.65 -10.64 7.87
CA MET A 781 4.66 -9.89 7.13
C MET A 781 4.59 -8.38 7.46
N ARG A 782 3.39 -7.79 7.42
CA ARG A 782 3.19 -6.37 7.74
C ARG A 782 3.61 -6.05 9.17
N LYS A 783 3.21 -6.88 10.15
CA LYS A 783 3.62 -6.73 11.57
C LYS A 783 5.14 -6.83 11.75
N ARG A 784 5.80 -7.76 11.06
CA ARG A 784 7.25 -7.90 11.07
C ARG A 784 7.94 -6.66 10.50
N LEU A 785 7.48 -6.14 9.36
CA LEU A 785 8.00 -4.91 8.78
C LEU A 785 7.77 -3.71 9.72
N GLU A 786 6.57 -3.56 10.29
CA GLU A 786 6.29 -2.49 11.27
C GLU A 786 7.24 -2.58 12.47
N PHE A 787 7.42 -3.78 13.03
CA PHE A 787 8.35 -4.02 14.14
C PHE A 787 9.79 -3.68 13.77
N ILE A 788 10.30 -4.18 12.64
CA ILE A 788 11.67 -3.94 12.18
C ILE A 788 11.89 -2.44 11.96
N PHE A 789 11.01 -1.79 11.19
CA PHE A 789 11.18 -0.38 10.81
C PHE A 789 10.90 0.60 11.94
N ASN A 790 10.32 0.18 13.07
CA ASN A 790 10.14 1.04 14.24
C ASN A 790 11.42 1.22 15.08
N HIS A 791 12.50 0.50 14.76
CA HIS A 791 13.76 0.67 15.44
C HIS A 791 14.57 1.87 14.92
N SER A 792 15.23 2.58 15.83
CA SER A 792 16.31 3.53 15.56
C SER A 792 17.69 2.92 15.84
N LYS A 793 18.77 3.56 15.38
CA LYS A 793 20.16 3.16 15.73
C LYS A 793 20.40 3.04 17.24
N GLU A 794 19.68 3.80 18.05
CA GLU A 794 19.77 3.70 19.51
C GLU A 794 19.03 2.47 20.03
N SER A 795 17.80 2.22 19.57
CA SER A 795 17.00 1.08 20.03
C SER A 795 17.59 -0.28 19.60
N LEU A 796 18.32 -0.33 18.48
CA LEU A 796 18.98 -1.57 18.03
C LEU A 796 20.14 -1.99 18.95
N LYS A 797 20.67 -1.08 19.77
CA LYS A 797 21.69 -1.40 20.79
C LYS A 797 21.08 -2.04 22.04
N SER A 798 19.75 -2.07 22.16
CA SER A 798 19.07 -2.72 23.28
C SER A 798 19.23 -4.24 23.21
N LYS A 799 19.21 -4.91 24.37
CA LYS A 799 19.17 -6.38 24.42
C LYS A 799 17.92 -6.94 23.71
N GLN A 800 16.82 -6.18 23.69
CA GLN A 800 15.56 -6.60 23.10
C GLN A 800 15.70 -6.82 21.57
N ALA A 801 16.28 -5.86 20.85
CA ALA A 801 16.50 -6.00 19.41
C ALA A 801 17.44 -7.18 19.05
N LEU A 802 18.35 -7.56 19.94
CA LEU A 802 19.24 -8.70 19.75
C LEU A 802 18.54 -10.04 20.02
N LEU A 803 17.69 -10.11 21.05
CA LEU A 803 17.10 -11.36 21.52
C LEU A 803 15.88 -11.77 20.70
N HIS A 804 15.03 -10.83 20.30
CA HIS A 804 13.73 -11.14 19.67
C HIS A 804 13.84 -11.14 18.14
N SER A 805 13.54 -12.28 17.53
CA SER A 805 13.62 -12.48 16.08
C SER A 805 12.35 -12.07 15.34
N SER A 806 11.23 -11.92 16.04
CA SER A 806 9.92 -11.62 15.47
C SER A 806 9.19 -10.64 16.39
N PRO A 807 8.06 -10.04 15.93
CA PRO A 807 7.14 -9.35 16.82
C PRO A 807 6.85 -10.19 18.09
N PRO A 808 6.65 -9.56 19.24
CA PRO A 808 6.39 -10.26 20.49
C PRO A 808 5.13 -11.13 20.38
N ASP A 809 5.07 -12.25 21.08
CA ASP A 809 3.82 -13.02 21.22
C ASP A 809 2.88 -12.31 22.19
N LEU A 810 3.45 -11.67 23.21
CA LEU A 810 2.75 -10.95 24.26
C LEU A 810 3.18 -9.49 24.35
N SER A 811 2.22 -8.56 24.25
CA SER A 811 2.44 -7.16 24.63
C SER A 811 1.93 -6.93 26.04
N ILE A 812 2.83 -6.58 26.96
CA ILE A 812 2.48 -6.25 28.33
C ILE A 812 2.29 -4.74 28.43
N VAL A 813 1.07 -4.31 28.68
CA VAL A 813 0.69 -2.90 28.85
C VAL A 813 0.61 -2.58 30.33
N ILE A 814 1.46 -1.68 30.78
CA ILE A 814 1.51 -1.19 32.16
C ILE A 814 1.17 0.29 32.16
N ALA A 815 0.11 0.67 32.86
CA ALA A 815 -0.18 2.07 33.17
C ALA A 815 0.45 2.40 34.54
N ALA A 816 1.32 3.41 34.58
CA ALA A 816 1.99 3.83 35.81
C ALA A 816 1.65 5.29 36.15
N PHE A 817 1.44 5.56 37.43
CA PHE A 817 1.32 6.90 37.97
C PHE A 817 2.02 6.94 39.33
N ASN A 818 3.19 7.57 39.37
CA ASN A 818 4.14 7.51 40.48
C ASN A 818 4.54 6.05 40.82
N GLN A 819 5.01 5.82 42.06
CA GLN A 819 5.38 4.51 42.59
C GLN A 819 6.46 3.81 41.75
N ALA A 820 7.51 4.55 41.40
CA ALA A 820 8.66 4.04 40.65
C ALA A 820 9.21 2.71 41.19
N GLU A 821 9.27 2.54 42.53
CA GLU A 821 9.76 1.32 43.18
C GLU A 821 8.89 0.09 42.84
N TYR A 822 7.56 0.22 42.86
CA TYR A 822 6.65 -0.88 42.55
C TYR A 822 6.69 -1.22 41.07
N THR A 823 6.68 -0.20 40.20
CA THR A 823 6.82 -0.37 38.76
C THR A 823 8.09 -1.15 38.41
N LEU A 824 9.20 -0.82 39.10
CA LEU A 824 10.46 -1.54 38.93
C LEU A 824 10.37 -3.00 39.38
N LYS A 825 9.80 -3.27 40.57
CA LYS A 825 9.62 -4.65 41.07
C LYS A 825 8.72 -5.49 40.14
N CYS A 826 7.67 -4.88 39.59
CA CYS A 826 6.81 -5.52 38.60
C CYS A 826 7.61 -5.95 37.37
N ILE A 827 8.34 -5.02 36.75
CA ILE A 827 9.15 -5.28 35.56
C ILE A 827 10.26 -6.31 35.84
N GLU A 828 10.92 -6.25 36.99
CA GLU A 828 11.93 -7.24 37.38
C GLU A 828 11.33 -8.62 37.60
N SER A 829 10.11 -8.71 38.15
CA SER A 829 9.40 -10.00 38.26
C SER A 829 9.11 -10.60 36.88
N LEU A 830 8.72 -9.76 35.92
CA LEU A 830 8.48 -10.20 34.55
C LEU A 830 9.77 -10.73 33.91
N ARG A 831 10.86 -9.96 33.98
CA ARG A 831 12.18 -10.33 33.46
C ARG A 831 12.71 -11.64 34.04
N LYS A 832 12.46 -11.87 35.33
CA LYS A 832 12.94 -13.06 36.04
C LYS A 832 12.13 -14.31 35.72
N ASN A 833 10.81 -14.16 35.53
CA ASN A 833 9.87 -15.27 35.60
C ASN A 833 9.18 -15.65 34.28
N LEU A 834 9.16 -14.78 33.25
CA LEU A 834 8.58 -15.11 31.94
C LEU A 834 9.58 -15.81 31.02
N GLN A 835 9.11 -16.79 30.26
CA GLN A 835 9.91 -17.52 29.25
C GLN A 835 9.39 -17.37 27.81
N ILE A 836 8.36 -16.55 27.62
CA ILE A 836 7.74 -16.25 26.32
C ILE A 836 8.38 -15.03 25.66
N ASN A 837 8.19 -14.87 24.36
CA ASN A 837 8.60 -13.67 23.63
C ASN A 837 7.62 -12.53 23.94
N TYR A 838 8.08 -11.48 24.64
CA TYR A 838 7.22 -10.36 25.04
C TYR A 838 7.86 -8.98 24.83
N GLU A 839 7.01 -7.96 24.81
CA GLU A 839 7.41 -6.56 24.95
C GLU A 839 6.73 -5.92 26.16
N ILE A 840 7.35 -4.89 26.74
CA ILE A 840 6.75 -4.08 27.81
C ILE A 840 6.50 -2.69 27.26
N ILE A 841 5.24 -2.25 27.34
CA ILE A 841 4.78 -0.91 26.99
C ILE A 841 4.36 -0.23 28.28
N LEU A 842 5.12 0.78 28.69
CA LEU A 842 4.86 1.54 29.90
C LEU A 842 4.28 2.90 29.54
N ILE A 843 3.03 3.13 29.93
CA ILE A 843 2.33 4.40 29.80
C ILE A 843 2.42 5.13 31.15
N ASP A 844 3.33 6.09 31.23
CA ASP A 844 3.49 6.97 32.37
C ASP A 844 2.46 8.09 32.32
N ASN A 845 1.47 8.00 33.21
CA ASN A 845 0.30 8.87 33.27
C ASN A 845 0.59 10.19 34.00
N ALA A 846 1.70 10.83 33.64
CA ALA A 846 2.22 12.08 34.22
C ALA A 846 2.75 11.94 35.67
N SER A 847 3.55 10.91 35.92
CA SER A 847 4.28 10.74 37.18
C SER A 847 5.17 11.95 37.48
N THR A 848 5.24 12.26 38.78
CA THR A 848 6.06 13.34 39.37
C THR A 848 7.23 12.81 40.20
N ASP A 849 7.35 11.50 40.37
CA ASP A 849 8.47 10.85 41.06
C ASP A 849 9.61 10.45 40.07
N GLU A 850 10.51 9.56 40.50
CA GLU A 850 11.66 9.12 39.69
C GLU A 850 11.29 8.27 38.46
N THR A 851 10.00 7.93 38.24
CA THR A 851 9.54 7.09 37.13
C THR A 851 10.02 7.59 35.77
N GLN A 852 9.86 8.90 35.49
CA GLN A 852 10.31 9.48 34.22
C GLN A 852 11.82 9.31 34.02
N LYS A 853 12.61 9.56 35.06
CA LYS A 853 14.07 9.49 34.97
C LYS A 853 14.55 8.06 34.70
N LEU A 854 13.98 7.08 35.39
CA LEU A 854 14.32 5.66 35.23
C LEU A 854 14.01 5.17 33.81
N PHE A 855 12.78 5.36 33.32
CA PHE A 855 12.34 4.72 32.09
C PHE A 855 12.65 5.50 30.81
N SER A 856 12.93 6.80 30.89
CA SER A 856 13.36 7.57 29.72
C SER A 856 14.83 7.37 29.35
N LYS A 857 15.68 6.88 30.28
CA LYS A 857 17.13 6.80 30.09
C LYS A 857 17.77 5.46 30.44
N GLU A 858 17.36 4.85 31.55
CA GLU A 858 18.08 3.70 32.14
C GLU A 858 17.55 2.36 31.62
N TYR A 859 16.21 2.20 31.52
CA TYR A 859 15.57 0.95 31.11
C TYR A 859 15.14 0.96 29.64
N LYS A 860 16.12 0.88 28.73
CA LYS A 860 15.91 0.99 27.28
C LYS A 860 15.20 -0.20 26.61
N ASP A 861 14.98 -1.29 27.33
CA ASP A 861 14.20 -2.45 26.90
C ASP A 861 12.69 -2.30 27.19
N VAL A 862 12.27 -1.17 27.76
CA VAL A 862 10.85 -0.82 27.99
C VAL A 862 10.43 0.28 27.02
N ARG A 863 9.32 0.08 26.30
CA ARG A 863 8.75 1.10 25.42
C ARG A 863 7.97 2.11 26.27
N TYR A 864 8.65 3.19 26.64
CA TYR A 864 8.14 4.21 27.53
C TYR A 864 7.44 5.36 26.78
N TYR A 865 6.22 5.70 27.22
CA TYR A 865 5.43 6.82 26.71
C TYR A 865 4.88 7.61 27.89
N ARG A 866 4.95 8.95 27.82
CA ARG A 866 4.52 9.83 28.92
C ARG A 866 3.39 10.76 28.51
N ASN A 867 2.33 10.81 29.33
CA ASN A 867 1.25 11.78 29.21
C ASN A 867 1.62 13.11 29.89
N LYS A 868 0.99 14.20 29.43
CA LYS A 868 1.17 15.54 30.04
C LYS A 868 0.41 15.68 31.36
N MET A 869 -0.68 14.93 31.54
CA MET A 869 -1.52 14.88 32.73
C MET A 869 -2.00 13.45 32.96
N ASN A 870 -2.50 13.16 34.17
CA ASN A 870 -3.08 11.86 34.48
C ASN A 870 -4.46 11.73 33.83
N LEU A 871 -4.58 10.83 32.85
CA LEU A 871 -5.80 10.59 32.08
C LEU A 871 -6.64 9.42 32.63
N GLY A 872 -6.22 8.79 33.74
CA GLY A 872 -6.86 7.60 34.26
C GLY A 872 -6.44 6.29 33.57
N PHE A 873 -6.85 5.17 34.16
CA PHE A 873 -6.46 3.83 33.72
C PHE A 873 -7.03 3.42 32.35
N PRO A 874 -8.34 3.57 32.05
CA PRO A 874 -8.89 3.15 30.75
C PRO A 874 -8.19 3.84 29.56
N ILE A 875 -7.98 5.15 29.64
CA ILE A 875 -7.31 5.93 28.59
C ILE A 875 -5.84 5.48 28.44
N ALA A 876 -5.11 5.35 29.55
CA ALA A 876 -3.72 4.90 29.51
C ALA A 876 -3.58 3.47 28.96
N ALA A 877 -4.45 2.55 29.37
CA ALA A 877 -4.48 1.19 28.86
C ALA A 877 -4.78 1.15 27.36
N ASN A 878 -5.77 1.93 26.88
CA ASN A 878 -6.07 2.06 25.45
C ASN A 878 -4.87 2.58 24.65
N GLN A 879 -4.15 3.59 25.15
CA GLN A 879 -2.93 4.10 24.53
C GLN A 879 -1.85 3.02 24.37
N GLY A 880 -1.74 2.11 25.35
CA GLY A 880 -0.85 0.95 25.31
C GLY A 880 -1.33 -0.15 24.37
N ILE A 881 -2.63 -0.49 24.39
CA ILE A 881 -3.27 -1.44 23.47
C ILE A 881 -3.03 -1.04 22.01
N VAL A 882 -3.19 0.25 21.70
CA VAL A 882 -2.96 0.79 20.34
C VAL A 882 -1.48 0.66 19.90
N LYS A 883 -0.54 0.54 20.84
CA LYS A 883 0.91 0.39 20.59
C LYS A 883 1.40 -1.05 20.62
N SER A 884 0.55 -1.98 21.04
CA SER A 884 0.83 -3.42 21.13
C SER A 884 1.06 -4.04 19.75
N LEU A 885 2.04 -4.94 19.68
CA LEU A 885 2.34 -5.74 18.49
C LEU A 885 1.97 -7.22 18.67
N GLY A 886 1.71 -7.65 19.91
CA GLY A 886 1.52 -9.05 20.28
C GLY A 886 0.20 -9.67 19.84
N LYS A 887 0.23 -11.00 19.68
CA LYS A 887 -0.97 -11.84 19.50
C LYS A 887 -1.87 -11.77 20.74
N TYR A 888 -1.24 -11.64 21.90
CA TYR A 888 -1.88 -11.45 23.18
C TYR A 888 -1.49 -10.09 23.76
N ILE A 889 -2.42 -9.49 24.50
CA ILE A 889 -2.17 -8.28 25.27
C ILE A 889 -2.41 -8.61 26.74
N LEU A 890 -1.41 -8.38 27.58
CA LEU A 890 -1.56 -8.44 29.03
C LEU A 890 -1.74 -7.03 29.55
N ILE A 891 -2.91 -6.72 30.11
CA ILE A 891 -3.09 -5.52 30.93
C ILE A 891 -2.58 -5.86 32.33
N LEU A 892 -1.58 -5.12 32.80
CA LEU A 892 -0.90 -5.41 34.07
C LEU A 892 -0.73 -4.14 34.90
N ASN A 893 -1.21 -4.18 36.14
CA ASN A 893 -0.98 -3.10 37.09
C ASN A 893 0.49 -3.04 37.51
N ASN A 894 1.00 -1.82 37.69
CA ASN A 894 2.41 -1.58 38.03
C ASN A 894 2.81 -2.04 39.44
N ASP A 895 1.84 -2.35 40.30
CA ASP A 895 2.01 -2.83 41.69
C ASP A 895 1.76 -4.34 41.83
N THR A 896 2.13 -5.12 40.81
CA THR A 896 2.01 -6.59 40.79
C THR A 896 3.37 -7.29 40.77
N ILE A 897 3.43 -8.51 41.30
CA ILE A 897 4.57 -9.44 41.15
C ILE A 897 4.05 -10.71 40.48
N VAL A 898 4.69 -11.10 39.38
CA VAL A 898 4.28 -12.23 38.54
C VAL A 898 5.15 -13.45 38.84
N PRO A 899 4.60 -14.54 39.42
CA PRO A 899 5.31 -15.80 39.60
C PRO A 899 5.59 -16.54 38.30
N LYS A 900 6.54 -17.49 38.35
CA LYS A 900 6.85 -18.38 37.23
C LYS A 900 5.60 -19.13 36.76
N HIS A 901 5.54 -19.41 35.46
CA HIS A 901 4.46 -20.16 34.79
C HIS A 901 3.07 -19.52 34.82
N SER A 902 2.89 -18.38 35.50
CA SER A 902 1.56 -17.81 35.69
C SER A 902 0.98 -17.29 34.39
N ILE A 903 1.76 -16.52 33.60
CA ILE A 903 1.31 -15.92 32.34
C ILE A 903 1.26 -16.96 31.22
N GLU A 904 2.23 -17.86 31.15
CA GLU A 904 2.25 -18.98 30.21
C GLU A 904 0.97 -19.82 30.36
N ARG A 905 0.56 -20.09 31.60
CA ARG A 905 -0.68 -20.81 31.87
C ARG A 905 -1.92 -20.06 31.38
N LEU A 906 -1.96 -18.73 31.47
CA LEU A 906 -3.08 -17.94 30.91
C LEU A 906 -3.15 -18.11 29.39
N ILE A 907 -2.00 -18.11 28.70
CA ILE A 907 -1.92 -18.30 27.25
C ILE A 907 -2.38 -19.71 26.87
N GLU A 908 -1.90 -20.75 27.56
CA GLU A 908 -2.34 -22.13 27.34
C GLU A 908 -3.86 -22.28 27.45
N VAL A 909 -4.48 -21.65 28.46
CA VAL A 909 -5.95 -21.66 28.62
C VAL A 909 -6.63 -20.89 27.49
N ALA A 910 -6.10 -19.74 27.08
CA ALA A 910 -6.62 -18.99 25.95
C ALA A 910 -6.57 -19.80 24.64
N GLU A 911 -5.55 -20.63 24.43
CA GLU A 911 -5.41 -21.47 23.24
C GLU A 911 -6.23 -22.76 23.28
N SER A 912 -6.63 -23.21 24.47
CA SER A 912 -7.40 -24.45 24.64
C SER A 912 -8.81 -24.43 24.03
N ASP A 913 -9.39 -23.24 23.83
CA ASP A 913 -10.69 -23.04 23.21
C ASP A 913 -10.65 -21.72 22.41
N PRO A 914 -10.95 -21.73 21.10
CA PRO A 914 -11.02 -20.52 20.27
C PRO A 914 -11.92 -19.43 20.88
N GLN A 915 -12.99 -19.82 21.59
CA GLN A 915 -13.92 -18.89 22.22
C GLN A 915 -13.35 -18.22 23.47
N ILE A 916 -12.33 -18.77 24.14
CA ILE A 916 -11.74 -18.11 25.33
C ILE A 916 -10.96 -16.87 24.87
N GLY A 917 -11.51 -15.70 25.17
CA GLY A 917 -10.95 -14.41 24.74
C GLY A 917 -10.21 -13.64 25.84
N ILE A 918 -10.65 -13.80 27.09
CA ILE A 918 -10.16 -13.05 28.25
C ILE A 918 -9.85 -14.02 29.38
N VAL A 919 -8.64 -13.92 29.94
CA VAL A 919 -8.14 -14.85 30.94
C VAL A 919 -7.47 -14.09 32.09
N GLY A 920 -7.84 -14.41 33.33
CA GLY A 920 -7.23 -13.84 34.55
C GLY A 920 -6.75 -14.90 35.54
N PRO A 921 -5.71 -14.62 36.35
CA PRO A 921 -5.26 -15.50 37.42
C PRO A 921 -6.01 -15.27 38.74
N LEU A 922 -5.77 -16.12 39.73
CA LEU A 922 -6.04 -15.81 41.14
C LEU A 922 -5.05 -14.76 41.67
N SER A 923 -5.44 -14.04 42.72
CA SER A 923 -4.58 -13.08 43.42
C SER A 923 -4.92 -12.97 44.91
N ASN A 924 -3.97 -12.52 45.73
CA ASN A 924 -4.19 -12.21 47.14
C ASN A 924 -5.17 -11.05 47.35
N GLU A 925 -5.13 -10.03 46.48
CA GLU A 925 -5.86 -8.79 46.69
C GLU A 925 -6.49 -8.30 45.39
N VAL A 926 -7.78 -8.58 45.22
CA VAL A 926 -8.59 -8.22 44.05
C VAL A 926 -10.08 -8.29 44.41
N SER A 927 -10.93 -7.61 43.66
CA SER A 927 -12.40 -7.78 43.79
C SER A 927 -12.91 -9.05 43.10
N GLY A 928 -13.90 -9.72 43.68
CA GLY A 928 -14.59 -10.85 43.03
C GLY A 928 -13.86 -12.19 43.18
N LEU A 929 -14.22 -13.17 42.34
CA LEU A 929 -13.79 -14.57 42.48
C LEU A 929 -12.32 -14.83 42.12
N GLN A 930 -11.57 -13.82 41.68
CA GLN A 930 -10.12 -13.92 41.55
C GLN A 930 -9.41 -13.85 42.90
N LYS A 931 -10.07 -13.36 43.96
CA LYS A 931 -9.44 -13.24 45.27
C LYS A 931 -9.34 -14.61 45.94
N ASP A 932 -8.13 -15.01 46.23
CA ASP A 932 -7.86 -16.17 47.07
C ASP A 932 -7.77 -15.72 48.54
N SER A 933 -8.77 -16.09 49.34
CA SER A 933 -8.86 -15.70 50.75
C SER A 933 -7.88 -16.48 51.64
N ASP A 934 -7.27 -17.56 51.14
CA ASP A 934 -6.30 -18.37 51.87
C ASP A 934 -4.86 -17.79 51.78
N ALA A 935 -4.64 -16.76 50.95
CA ALA A 935 -3.35 -16.16 50.67
C ALA A 935 -2.79 -15.34 51.85
N ASN A 936 -2.21 -16.01 52.84
CA ASN A 936 -1.73 -15.43 54.11
C ASN A 936 -0.19 -15.46 54.28
N TYR A 937 0.58 -15.26 53.21
CA TYR A 937 2.05 -15.15 53.27
C TYR A 937 2.50 -13.74 53.72
N LYS A 938 3.72 -13.63 54.27
CA LYS A 938 4.30 -12.38 54.78
C LYS A 938 5.43 -11.82 53.92
N THR A 939 6.09 -12.67 53.13
CA THR A 939 7.21 -12.27 52.25
C THR A 939 6.95 -12.65 50.80
N ILE A 940 7.73 -12.08 49.86
CA ILE A 940 7.62 -12.43 48.43
C ILE A 940 8.15 -13.84 48.16
N GLU A 941 9.12 -14.30 48.95
CA GLU A 941 9.63 -15.66 48.91
C GLU A 941 8.54 -16.67 49.30
N GLU A 942 7.85 -16.43 50.42
CA GLU A 942 6.69 -17.25 50.83
C GLU A 942 5.55 -17.18 49.80
N MET A 943 5.37 -16.06 49.11
CA MET A 943 4.40 -15.92 48.03
C MET A 943 4.72 -16.83 46.84
N TYR A 944 6.00 -16.95 46.44
CA TYR A 944 6.37 -17.86 45.36
C TYR A 944 6.09 -19.34 45.72
N GLU A 945 6.34 -19.73 46.98
CA GLU A 945 5.97 -21.07 47.48
C GLU A 945 4.45 -21.27 47.47
N TYR A 946 3.70 -20.26 47.90
CA TYR A 946 2.23 -20.27 47.85
C TYR A 946 1.70 -20.43 46.43
N ALA A 947 2.24 -19.67 45.46
CA ALA A 947 1.85 -19.74 44.07
C ALA A 947 2.08 -21.13 43.46
N GLU A 948 3.20 -21.78 43.77
CA GLU A 948 3.46 -23.16 43.32
C GLU A 948 2.50 -24.16 43.98
N ASN A 949 2.19 -23.99 45.27
CA ASN A 949 1.20 -24.83 45.95
C ASN A 949 -0.20 -24.70 45.32
N ILE A 950 -0.63 -23.47 44.98
CA ILE A 950 -1.89 -23.22 44.28
C ILE A 950 -1.90 -23.88 42.90
N ARG A 951 -0.80 -23.75 42.16
CA ARG A 951 -0.64 -24.38 40.84
C ARG A 951 -0.79 -25.90 40.92
N GLN A 952 -0.18 -26.55 41.92
CA GLN A 952 -0.30 -28.00 42.09
C GLN A 952 -1.69 -28.42 42.57
N LYS A 953 -2.25 -27.71 43.56
CA LYS A 953 -3.56 -27.99 44.15
C LYS A 953 -4.70 -27.89 43.12
N ASN A 954 -4.63 -26.88 42.25
CA ASN A 954 -5.71 -26.55 41.32
C ASN A 954 -5.39 -26.94 39.87
N LYS A 955 -4.39 -27.80 39.63
CA LYS A 955 -3.87 -28.11 38.30
C LYS A 955 -4.98 -28.42 37.28
N GLY A 956 -4.99 -27.70 36.16
CA GLY A 956 -5.96 -27.84 35.07
C GLY A 956 -7.35 -27.26 35.37
N GLN A 957 -7.59 -26.71 36.56
CA GLN A 957 -8.88 -26.14 36.91
C GLN A 957 -9.03 -24.73 36.35
N VAL A 958 -10.12 -24.55 35.61
CA VAL A 958 -10.57 -23.25 35.08
C VAL A 958 -11.97 -22.96 35.60
N LEU A 959 -12.26 -21.69 35.84
CA LEU A 959 -13.59 -21.23 36.22
C LEU A 959 -14.09 -20.28 35.14
N HIS A 960 -15.14 -20.70 34.44
CA HIS A 960 -15.91 -19.78 33.61
C HIS A 960 -16.65 -18.83 34.53
N PHE A 961 -16.27 -17.56 34.49
CA PHE A 961 -16.89 -16.54 35.32
C PHE A 961 -17.09 -15.27 34.50
N PRO A 962 -18.23 -14.58 34.65
CA PRO A 962 -18.53 -13.52 33.71
C PRO A 962 -17.62 -12.29 33.76
N ARG A 963 -16.93 -12.07 34.88
CA ARG A 963 -16.06 -10.92 35.10
C ARG A 963 -14.62 -11.34 35.40
N VAL A 964 -13.66 -10.72 34.74
CA VAL A 964 -12.24 -10.78 35.10
C VAL A 964 -11.76 -9.36 35.33
N ALA A 965 -11.23 -9.08 36.53
CA ALA A 965 -10.70 -7.79 36.93
C ALA A 965 -9.29 -7.53 36.35
N PHE A 966 -9.09 -6.30 35.88
CA PHE A 966 -7.98 -5.89 35.00
C PHE A 966 -6.64 -5.58 35.71
N LEU A 967 -6.34 -6.29 36.80
CA LEU A 967 -5.03 -6.13 37.47
C LEU A 967 -3.90 -6.91 36.76
N CYS A 968 -4.25 -8.03 36.13
CA CYS A 968 -3.39 -8.93 35.37
C CYS A 968 -4.34 -9.74 34.50
N THR A 969 -4.57 -9.29 33.27
CA THR A 969 -5.57 -9.87 32.39
C THR A 969 -5.02 -10.05 31.00
N LEU A 970 -5.01 -11.30 30.54
CA LEU A 970 -4.61 -11.68 29.20
C LEU A 970 -5.83 -11.55 28.27
N ILE A 971 -5.66 -10.83 27.18
CA ILE A 971 -6.69 -10.57 26.18
C ILE A 971 -6.13 -11.02 24.82
N LYS A 972 -6.88 -11.85 24.08
CA LYS A 972 -6.57 -12.14 22.68
C LYS A 972 -6.71 -10.87 21.85
N LYS A 973 -5.76 -10.60 20.95
CA LYS A 973 -5.84 -9.43 20.06
C LYS A 973 -7.15 -9.39 19.26
N GLU A 974 -7.65 -10.56 18.85
CA GLU A 974 -8.93 -10.71 18.14
C GLU A 974 -10.12 -10.14 18.92
N VAL A 975 -10.10 -10.21 20.27
CA VAL A 975 -11.13 -9.58 21.10
C VAL A 975 -11.09 -8.06 20.90
N ILE A 976 -9.91 -7.46 20.98
CA ILE A 976 -9.73 -6.01 20.77
C ILE A 976 -10.14 -5.61 19.35
N ASP A 977 -9.78 -6.41 18.34
CA ASP A 977 -10.15 -6.12 16.96
C ASP A 977 -11.68 -6.18 16.77
N LYS A 978 -12.37 -7.04 17.54
CA LYS A 978 -13.82 -7.23 17.48
C LYS A 978 -14.63 -6.23 18.31
N ILE A 979 -14.18 -5.89 19.52
CA ILE A 979 -14.92 -5.05 20.47
C ILE A 979 -14.24 -3.72 20.80
N GLY A 980 -13.05 -3.45 20.25
CA GLY A 980 -12.30 -2.23 20.50
C GLY A 980 -11.67 -2.18 21.91
N GLY A 981 -11.49 -0.97 22.43
CA GLY A 981 -10.80 -0.72 23.70
C GLY A 981 -11.69 -0.73 24.94
N LEU A 982 -11.11 -0.31 26.06
CA LEU A 982 -11.83 0.01 27.29
C LEU A 982 -12.66 1.29 27.09
N ASP A 983 -13.84 1.33 27.69
CA ASP A 983 -14.70 2.50 27.64
C ASP A 983 -14.13 3.61 28.54
N GLU A 984 -13.74 4.72 27.94
CA GLU A 984 -12.97 5.77 28.62
C GLU A 984 -13.83 6.62 29.57
N ARG A 985 -15.17 6.47 29.51
CA ARG A 985 -16.09 7.10 30.46
C ARG A 985 -15.86 6.64 31.90
N PHE A 986 -15.26 5.46 32.08
CA PHE A 986 -14.93 4.93 33.40
C PHE A 986 -13.64 5.50 34.00
N SER A 987 -12.95 6.44 33.32
CA SER A 987 -11.76 7.10 33.90
C SER A 987 -12.09 7.84 35.20
N PRO A 988 -11.26 7.73 36.26
CA PRO A 988 -9.92 7.17 36.23
C PRO A 988 -9.81 5.64 36.44
N GLY A 989 -10.91 4.91 36.62
CA GLY A 989 -10.97 3.44 36.73
C GLY A 989 -12.16 2.95 37.58
N ASN A 990 -12.32 1.63 37.68
CA ASN A 990 -13.49 0.86 38.16
C ASN A 990 -14.68 0.78 37.16
N TYR A 991 -15.20 -0.43 36.93
CA TYR A 991 -16.27 -0.81 35.99
C TYR A 991 -15.89 -0.88 34.50
N GLU A 992 -14.69 -0.42 34.11
CA GLU A 992 -14.18 -0.62 32.74
C GLU A 992 -13.98 -2.09 32.39
N ASP A 993 -13.58 -2.89 33.37
CA ASP A 993 -13.35 -4.34 33.27
C ASP A 993 -14.67 -5.10 33.18
N ASP A 994 -15.66 -4.71 33.97
CA ASP A 994 -17.04 -5.21 33.87
C ASP A 994 -17.63 -4.98 32.48
N ASP A 995 -17.54 -3.73 31.97
CA ASP A 995 -18.04 -3.35 30.65
C ASP A 995 -17.33 -4.13 29.54
N PHE A 996 -16.01 -4.23 29.61
CA PHE A 996 -15.21 -4.92 28.60
C PHE A 996 -15.52 -6.42 28.56
N CYS A 997 -15.64 -7.07 29.73
CA CYS A 997 -16.01 -8.48 29.81
C CYS A 997 -17.41 -8.74 29.23
N LEU A 998 -18.39 -7.89 29.53
CA LEU A 998 -19.74 -8.03 29.00
C LEU A 998 -19.76 -7.87 27.47
N ARG A 999 -19.07 -6.88 26.90
CA ARG A 999 -18.97 -6.71 25.44
C ARG A 999 -18.30 -7.90 24.77
N ALA A 1000 -17.26 -8.47 25.37
CA ALA A 1000 -16.60 -9.65 24.84
C ALA A 1000 -17.55 -10.87 24.82
N GLN A 1001 -18.36 -11.05 25.86
CA GLN A 1001 -19.38 -12.12 25.92
C GLN A 1001 -20.45 -11.97 24.85
N LEU A 1002 -20.95 -10.75 24.66
CA LEU A 1002 -21.92 -10.46 23.60
C LEU A 1002 -21.33 -10.66 22.19
N ALA A 1003 -20.00 -10.54 22.04
CA ALA A 1003 -19.28 -10.86 20.81
C ALA A 1003 -19.03 -12.36 20.60
N GLY A 1004 -19.41 -13.22 21.57
CA GLY A 1004 -19.23 -14.67 21.51
C GLY A 1004 -17.97 -15.21 22.20
N PHE A 1005 -17.24 -14.38 22.95
CA PHE A 1005 -16.05 -14.81 23.69
C PHE A 1005 -16.37 -15.21 25.14
N LYS A 1006 -15.62 -16.18 25.65
CA LYS A 1006 -15.63 -16.62 27.05
C LYS A 1006 -14.58 -15.88 27.87
N THR A 1007 -14.95 -15.58 29.10
CA THR A 1007 -14.09 -15.05 30.17
C THR A 1007 -13.77 -16.18 31.15
N VAL A 1008 -12.50 -16.32 31.52
CA VAL A 1008 -12.03 -17.44 32.37
C VAL A 1008 -11.10 -16.96 33.47
N ILE A 1009 -11.31 -17.48 34.68
CA ILE A 1009 -10.37 -17.41 35.79
C ILE A 1009 -9.61 -18.73 35.87
N VAL A 1010 -8.28 -18.64 35.82
CA VAL A 1010 -7.38 -19.78 35.91
C VAL A 1010 -7.03 -20.02 37.37
N LYS A 1011 -7.46 -21.17 37.91
CA LYS A 1011 -7.29 -21.46 39.34
C LYS A 1011 -5.91 -21.98 39.70
N ASP A 1012 -5.13 -22.46 38.72
CA ASP A 1012 -3.75 -22.90 38.86
C ASP A 1012 -2.71 -21.84 38.42
N ALA A 1013 -3.12 -20.58 38.34
CA ALA A 1013 -2.23 -19.43 38.16
C ALA A 1013 -2.50 -18.41 39.27
N PHE A 1014 -1.44 -17.87 39.87
CA PHE A 1014 -1.55 -16.94 41.00
C PHE A 1014 -0.61 -15.75 40.78
N ILE A 1015 -1.03 -14.54 41.14
CA ILE A 1015 -0.18 -13.35 41.12
C ILE A 1015 -0.32 -12.55 42.43
N HIS A 1016 0.76 -11.88 42.84
CA HIS A 1016 0.72 -10.97 43.98
C HIS A 1016 0.37 -9.56 43.54
N HIS A 1017 -0.55 -8.91 44.24
CA HIS A 1017 -0.91 -7.51 44.04
C HIS A 1017 -0.77 -6.77 45.38
N TYR A 1018 0.00 -5.67 45.40
CA TYR A 1018 0.22 -4.87 46.61
C TYR A 1018 -1.03 -4.08 47.04
N GLY A 1019 -2.04 -3.99 46.17
CA GLY A 1019 -3.41 -3.62 46.52
C GLY A 1019 -3.75 -2.14 46.35
N SER A 1020 -3.94 -1.69 45.11
CA SER A 1020 -4.51 -0.39 44.73
C SER A 1020 -3.90 0.81 45.47
N LYS A 1021 -2.57 0.80 45.65
CA LYS A 1021 -1.87 1.85 46.40
C LYS A 1021 -2.12 3.24 45.82
N SER A 1022 -2.16 3.36 44.50
CA SER A 1022 -2.40 4.64 43.79
C SER A 1022 -3.82 5.18 43.96
N PHE A 1023 -4.82 4.31 44.18
CA PHE A 1023 -6.22 4.72 44.30
C PHE A 1023 -6.67 4.93 45.75
N LYS A 1024 -5.97 4.32 46.72
CA LYS A 1024 -6.22 4.50 48.14
C LYS A 1024 -5.51 5.74 48.71
N GLU A 1025 -4.52 6.29 48.00
CA GLU A 1025 -3.87 7.57 48.36
C GLU A 1025 -4.83 8.77 48.33
N ASP A 1026 -5.87 8.74 47.49
CA ASP A 1026 -6.90 9.80 47.40
C ASP A 1026 -7.90 9.78 48.58
N GLY A 1027 -7.85 8.76 49.45
CA GLY A 1027 -8.72 8.57 50.60
C GLY A 1027 -9.98 7.72 50.33
N GLU A 1028 -10.50 7.08 51.39
CA GLU A 1028 -11.58 6.08 51.32
C GLU A 1028 -12.90 6.65 50.76
N LYS A 1029 -13.19 7.92 51.06
CA LYS A 1029 -14.36 8.64 50.52
C LYS A 1029 -14.29 8.84 49.01
N ALA A 1030 -13.14 9.29 48.49
CA ALA A 1030 -12.96 9.52 47.06
C ALA A 1030 -13.07 8.22 46.25
N TYR A 1031 -12.57 7.12 46.81
CA TYR A 1031 -12.71 5.79 46.24
C TYR A 1031 -14.18 5.34 46.16
N LEU A 1032 -14.95 5.50 47.24
CA LEU A 1032 -16.38 5.17 47.27
C LEU A 1032 -17.20 6.04 46.31
N ASP A 1033 -16.94 7.36 46.29
CA ASP A 1033 -17.61 8.29 45.39
C ASP A 1033 -17.38 7.91 43.91
N ARG A 1034 -16.15 7.47 43.57
CA ARG A 1034 -15.84 6.95 42.23
C ARG A 1034 -16.60 5.67 41.90
N LEU A 1035 -16.62 4.69 42.81
CA LEU A 1035 -17.35 3.43 42.60
C LEU A 1035 -18.85 3.70 42.34
N LEU A 1036 -19.46 4.59 43.13
CA LEU A 1036 -20.86 4.97 42.95
C LEU A 1036 -21.10 5.70 41.62
N THR A 1037 -20.16 6.56 41.21
CA THR A 1037 -20.24 7.28 39.95
C THR A 1037 -20.16 6.32 38.76
N ASN A 1038 -19.17 5.42 38.76
CA ASN A 1038 -18.97 4.49 37.65
C ASN A 1038 -20.02 3.37 37.60
N GLN A 1039 -20.57 2.97 38.75
CA GLN A 1039 -21.74 2.09 38.78
C GLN A 1039 -22.95 2.73 38.07
N LYS A 1040 -23.17 4.04 38.24
CA LYS A 1040 -24.23 4.76 37.53
C LYS A 1040 -23.97 4.80 36.03
N ILE A 1041 -22.73 5.00 35.60
CA ILE A 1041 -22.36 4.95 34.18
C ILE A 1041 -22.65 3.57 33.60
N PHE A 1042 -22.22 2.51 34.28
CA PHE A 1042 -22.48 1.13 33.85
C PHE A 1042 -23.99 0.85 33.78
N THR A 1043 -24.75 1.23 34.82
CA THR A 1043 -26.20 1.01 34.88
C THR A 1043 -26.94 1.82 33.82
N ALA A 1044 -26.50 3.05 33.53
CA ALA A 1044 -27.08 3.89 32.48
C ALA A 1044 -26.84 3.29 31.08
N LYS A 1045 -25.64 2.73 30.86
CA LYS A 1045 -25.30 2.01 29.63
C LYS A 1045 -26.12 0.74 29.52
N TRP A 1046 -26.00 -0.20 30.46
CA TRP A 1046 -26.55 -1.55 30.29
C TRP A 1046 -27.98 -1.74 30.83
N GLY A 1047 -28.57 -0.73 31.48
CA GLY A 1047 -29.89 -0.81 32.10
C GLY A 1047 -29.96 -1.66 33.37
N ALA A 1048 -28.82 -2.19 33.82
CA ALA A 1048 -28.70 -3.09 34.95
C ALA A 1048 -27.30 -3.02 35.56
N THR A 1049 -27.18 -3.35 36.85
CA THR A 1049 -25.86 -3.53 37.48
C THR A 1049 -25.25 -4.86 37.07
N PRO A 1050 -23.92 -5.06 37.20
CA PRO A 1050 -23.29 -6.34 36.86
C PRO A 1050 -23.90 -7.54 37.62
N ASP A 1051 -24.24 -7.36 38.91
CA ASP A 1051 -24.89 -8.39 39.73
C ASP A 1051 -26.29 -8.74 39.21
N GLU A 1052 -27.08 -7.74 38.80
CA GLU A 1052 -28.39 -7.99 38.21
C GLU A 1052 -28.28 -8.77 36.89
N ILE A 1053 -27.27 -8.46 36.07
CA ILE A 1053 -27.04 -9.14 34.78
C ILE A 1053 -26.62 -10.60 35.02
N TRP A 1054 -25.57 -10.83 35.82
CA TRP A 1054 -24.95 -12.15 35.91
C TRP A 1054 -25.53 -13.06 37.00
N LEU A 1055 -26.05 -12.51 38.09
CA LEU A 1055 -26.62 -13.31 39.19
C LEU A 1055 -28.14 -13.43 39.10
N GLN A 1056 -28.81 -12.41 38.54
CA GLN A 1056 -30.28 -12.37 38.45
C GLN A 1056 -30.80 -12.56 37.02
N ASN A 1057 -29.92 -12.71 36.02
CA ASN A 1057 -30.25 -12.85 34.60
C ASN A 1057 -31.17 -11.74 34.07
N LYS A 1058 -31.00 -10.51 34.57
CA LYS A 1058 -31.76 -9.35 34.10
C LYS A 1058 -31.38 -9.06 32.65
N GLN A 1059 -32.39 -8.76 31.83
CA GLN A 1059 -32.16 -8.34 30.45
C GLN A 1059 -31.43 -7.00 30.41
N ILE A 1060 -30.43 -6.89 29.54
CA ILE A 1060 -29.66 -5.67 29.31
C ILE A 1060 -30.31 -4.77 28.27
N LYS A 1061 -30.05 -3.47 28.36
CA LYS A 1061 -30.32 -2.51 27.29
C LYS A 1061 -29.38 -2.80 26.11
N PRO A 1062 -29.89 -3.01 24.88
CA PRO A 1062 -29.06 -3.22 23.70
C PRO A 1062 -28.11 -2.05 23.46
N HIS A 1063 -26.83 -2.35 23.21
CA HIS A 1063 -25.78 -1.40 22.82
C HIS A 1063 -24.86 -2.03 21.79
N GLN A 1064 -24.14 -1.20 21.04
CA GLN A 1064 -22.98 -1.64 20.27
C GLN A 1064 -21.92 -2.21 21.22
N ILE A 1065 -21.35 -3.33 20.81
CA ILE A 1065 -20.27 -3.99 21.56
C ILE A 1065 -18.89 -3.44 21.21
N TYR A 1066 -18.79 -2.67 20.11
CA TYR A 1066 -17.53 -2.08 19.65
C TYR A 1066 -17.33 -0.68 20.23
N TYR A 1067 -16.26 -0.49 21.01
CA TYR A 1067 -15.83 0.81 21.52
C TYR A 1067 -14.52 1.26 20.81
N PRO A 1068 -14.60 2.17 19.82
CA PRO A 1068 -13.47 2.50 18.95
C PRO A 1068 -12.26 3.06 19.71
N ILE A 1069 -11.07 2.56 19.36
CA ILE A 1069 -9.75 3.08 19.74
C ILE A 1069 -8.86 3.14 18.50
N ASP A 1070 -8.06 4.20 18.34
CA ASP A 1070 -7.22 4.38 17.15
C ASP A 1070 -5.89 5.09 17.49
N LYS A 1071 -4.87 4.91 16.66
CA LYS A 1071 -3.63 5.71 16.72
C LYS A 1071 -3.93 7.18 16.42
N ASN A 1072 -4.90 7.43 15.55
CA ASN A 1072 -5.34 8.76 15.17
C ASN A 1072 -6.51 9.22 16.06
N ILE A 1073 -6.30 10.31 16.80
CA ILE A 1073 -7.26 10.84 17.78
C ILE A 1073 -8.54 11.33 17.11
N PHE A 1074 -8.46 11.96 15.93
CA PHE A 1074 -9.65 12.34 15.18
C PHE A 1074 -10.49 11.12 14.81
N LEU A 1075 -9.88 10.10 14.17
CA LEU A 1075 -10.61 8.89 13.76
C LEU A 1075 -11.23 8.16 14.95
N GLN A 1076 -10.55 8.17 16.10
CA GLN A 1076 -11.08 7.62 17.33
C GLN A 1076 -12.41 8.29 17.73
N HIS A 1077 -12.40 9.62 17.91
CA HIS A 1077 -13.59 10.37 18.31
C HIS A 1077 -14.69 10.32 17.24
N PHE A 1078 -14.33 10.48 15.97
CA PHE A 1078 -15.27 10.43 14.85
C PHE A 1078 -15.99 9.07 14.75
N ARG A 1079 -15.28 7.96 14.96
CA ARG A 1079 -15.92 6.63 15.00
C ARG A 1079 -16.82 6.45 16.23
N ARG A 1080 -16.47 7.04 17.37
CA ARG A 1080 -17.30 7.00 18.59
C ARG A 1080 -18.62 7.74 18.41
N VAL A 1081 -18.65 8.85 17.68
CA VAL A 1081 -19.91 9.55 17.32
C VAL A 1081 -20.92 8.58 16.71
N ARG A 1082 -20.51 7.77 15.73
CA ARG A 1082 -21.39 6.79 15.08
C ARG A 1082 -21.93 5.74 16.05
N VAL A 1083 -21.08 5.27 16.96
CA VAL A 1083 -21.46 4.28 17.99
C VAL A 1083 -22.50 4.87 18.93
N HIS A 1084 -22.24 6.06 19.49
CA HIS A 1084 -23.16 6.70 20.43
C HIS A 1084 -24.50 7.08 19.78
N LEU A 1085 -24.50 7.51 18.51
CA LEU A 1085 -25.75 7.76 17.78
C LEU A 1085 -26.55 6.48 17.57
N ALA A 1086 -25.90 5.36 17.22
CA ALA A 1086 -26.56 4.07 17.06
C ALA A 1086 -27.18 3.56 18.38
N ASP A 1087 -26.57 3.89 19.51
CA ASP A 1087 -27.04 3.54 20.86
C ASP A 1087 -27.99 4.58 21.48
N ASN A 1088 -28.36 5.61 20.70
CA ASN A 1088 -29.20 6.73 21.13
C ASN A 1088 -28.64 7.49 22.36
N GLU A 1089 -27.32 7.54 22.49
CA GLU A 1089 -26.57 8.26 23.52
C GLU A 1089 -26.15 9.65 23.02
N VAL A 1090 -27.12 10.50 22.69
CA VAL A 1090 -26.86 11.72 21.92
C VAL A 1090 -25.96 12.72 22.64
N SER A 1091 -26.04 12.83 23.97
CA SER A 1091 -25.13 13.70 24.75
C SER A 1091 -23.67 13.28 24.65
N LEU A 1092 -23.38 11.99 24.45
CA LEU A 1092 -22.02 11.51 24.22
C LEU A 1092 -21.59 11.72 22.78
N ALA A 1093 -22.50 11.53 21.82
CA ALA A 1093 -22.24 11.91 20.44
C ALA A 1093 -21.87 13.41 20.30
N GLN A 1094 -22.50 14.29 21.08
CA GLN A 1094 -22.16 15.72 21.17
C GLN A 1094 -20.72 15.95 21.66
N LEU A 1095 -20.33 15.30 22.75
CA LEU A 1095 -18.97 15.42 23.27
C LEU A 1095 -17.93 14.89 22.27
N GLU A 1096 -18.20 13.74 21.67
CA GLU A 1096 -17.28 13.09 20.72
C GLU A 1096 -17.18 13.84 19.40
N ILE A 1097 -18.26 14.47 18.90
CA ILE A 1097 -18.19 15.27 17.67
C ILE A 1097 -17.38 16.55 17.89
N GLU A 1098 -17.47 17.16 19.08
CA GLU A 1098 -16.63 18.30 19.46
C GLU A 1098 -15.15 17.93 19.50
N ASN A 1099 -14.83 16.83 20.20
CA ASN A 1099 -13.46 16.32 20.25
C ASN A 1099 -12.93 15.94 18.86
N ALA A 1100 -13.78 15.37 17.99
CA ALA A 1100 -13.42 15.09 16.61
C ALA A 1100 -13.10 16.38 15.84
N ILE A 1101 -13.96 17.40 15.94
CA ILE A 1101 -13.74 18.71 15.30
C ILE A 1101 -12.44 19.36 15.77
N GLU A 1102 -12.12 19.30 17.06
CA GLU A 1102 -10.89 19.86 17.63
C GLU A 1102 -9.62 19.16 17.12
N ASN A 1103 -9.70 17.86 16.86
CA ASN A 1103 -8.56 17.04 16.43
C ASN A 1103 -8.48 16.83 14.91
N PHE A 1104 -9.44 17.37 14.15
CA PHE A 1104 -9.48 17.23 12.69
C PHE A 1104 -8.28 17.91 12.01
N SER A 1105 -7.53 17.14 11.23
CA SER A 1105 -6.38 17.62 10.45
C SER A 1105 -6.59 17.42 8.94
N THR A 1106 -5.78 18.10 8.12
CA THR A 1106 -5.88 18.01 6.65
C THR A 1106 -5.63 16.62 6.09
N GLY A 1107 -4.97 15.73 6.84
CA GLY A 1107 -4.76 14.33 6.44
C GLY A 1107 -5.96 13.43 6.70
N ASP A 1108 -6.92 13.83 7.53
CA ASP A 1108 -8.05 13.00 7.95
C ASP A 1108 -9.20 12.98 6.95
N ALA A 1109 -9.19 13.94 6.05
CA ALA A 1109 -10.37 14.30 5.29
C ALA A 1109 -10.52 13.48 3.99
N LEU A 1110 -9.67 12.46 3.85
CA LEU A 1110 -9.92 11.24 3.08
C LEU A 1110 -11.10 10.43 3.65
N THR A 1111 -11.53 10.70 4.90
CA THR A 1111 -12.61 9.99 5.61
C THR A 1111 -13.91 10.78 5.65
N ILE A 1112 -13.86 12.11 5.87
CA ILE A 1112 -15.01 13.03 5.91
C ILE A 1112 -14.51 14.47 5.69
N SER A 1113 -15.26 15.30 4.98
CA SER A 1113 -14.92 16.72 4.81
C SER A 1113 -15.20 17.52 6.09
N ARG A 1114 -14.64 18.72 6.23
CA ARG A 1114 -14.86 19.55 7.44
C ARG A 1114 -16.28 20.09 7.48
N GLU A 1115 -16.83 20.36 6.30
CA GLU A 1115 -18.20 20.82 6.06
C GLU A 1115 -19.19 19.73 6.47
N ASP A 1116 -19.01 18.50 5.99
CA ASP A 1116 -19.85 17.36 6.38
C ASP A 1116 -19.74 17.07 7.90
N LEU A 1117 -18.57 17.34 8.50
CA LEU A 1117 -18.36 17.20 9.95
C LEU A 1117 -19.13 18.28 10.73
N PHE A 1118 -19.19 19.52 10.23
CA PHE A 1118 -19.99 20.59 10.82
C PHE A 1118 -21.49 20.39 10.61
N ASP A 1119 -21.93 19.94 9.43
CA ASP A 1119 -23.33 19.57 9.19
C ASP A 1119 -23.76 18.46 10.16
N LEU A 1120 -22.94 17.41 10.30
CA LEU A 1120 -23.19 16.35 11.27
C LEU A 1120 -23.31 16.91 12.70
N ALA A 1121 -22.38 17.76 13.12
CA ALA A 1121 -22.45 18.40 14.43
C ALA A 1121 -23.72 19.24 14.61
N GLY A 1122 -24.04 20.10 13.64
CA GLY A 1122 -25.23 20.94 13.63
C GLY A 1122 -26.51 20.11 13.79
N ASN A 1123 -26.63 19.02 13.03
CA ASN A 1123 -27.77 18.09 13.11
C ASN A 1123 -27.84 17.38 14.47
N ILE A 1124 -26.71 16.95 15.04
CA ILE A 1124 -26.67 16.35 16.38
C ILE A 1124 -27.16 17.35 17.44
N PHE A 1125 -26.67 18.59 17.44
CA PHE A 1125 -27.08 19.62 18.39
C PHE A 1125 -28.54 20.05 18.21
N LEU A 1126 -29.00 20.14 16.96
CA LEU A 1126 -30.40 20.43 16.62
C LEU A 1126 -31.34 19.36 17.19
N PHE A 1127 -31.01 18.07 17.03
CA PHE A 1127 -31.81 16.97 17.56
C PHE A 1127 -31.98 17.05 19.09
N THR A 1128 -30.97 17.52 19.81
CA THR A 1128 -31.02 17.72 21.26
C THR A 1128 -31.63 19.05 21.72
N SER A 1129 -32.15 19.86 20.79
CA SER A 1129 -32.67 21.20 21.08
C SER A 1129 -31.63 22.19 21.65
N ASN A 1130 -30.33 21.96 21.40
CA ASN A 1130 -29.29 22.95 21.70
C ASN A 1130 -29.12 23.86 20.47
N PHE A 1131 -30.08 24.77 20.31
CA PHE A 1131 -30.21 25.60 19.12
C PHE A 1131 -29.04 26.56 18.92
N GLU A 1132 -28.39 27.03 20.00
CA GLU A 1132 -27.23 27.93 19.93
C GLU A 1132 -26.03 27.22 19.29
N LYS A 1133 -25.66 26.02 19.76
CA LYS A 1133 -24.57 25.25 19.14
C LYS A 1133 -24.94 24.74 17.75
N ALA A 1134 -26.19 24.32 17.54
CA ALA A 1134 -26.65 23.92 16.22
C ALA A 1134 -26.51 25.06 15.20
N GLN A 1135 -26.98 26.26 15.57
CA GLN A 1135 -26.81 27.47 14.77
C GLN A 1135 -25.33 27.75 14.50
N TYR A 1136 -24.48 27.73 15.52
CA TYR A 1136 -23.04 27.95 15.38
C TYR A 1136 -22.41 27.02 14.34
N TYR A 1137 -22.68 25.71 14.40
CA TYR A 1137 -22.07 24.77 13.44
C TYR A 1137 -22.59 24.93 12.02
N PHE A 1138 -23.89 25.16 11.82
CA PHE A 1138 -24.40 25.46 10.46
C PHE A 1138 -23.87 26.80 9.92
N GLU A 1139 -23.65 27.80 10.79
CA GLU A 1139 -22.97 29.04 10.40
C GLU A 1139 -21.49 28.81 10.05
N GLN A 1140 -20.78 27.96 10.80
CA GLN A 1140 -19.41 27.55 10.46
C GLN A 1140 -19.35 26.79 9.13
N GLU A 1141 -20.33 25.93 8.85
CA GLU A 1141 -20.47 25.28 7.55
C GLU A 1141 -20.71 26.31 6.44
N LEU A 1142 -21.61 27.28 6.61
CA LEU A 1142 -21.84 28.35 5.62
C LEU A 1142 -20.62 29.25 5.41
N GLN A 1143 -19.78 29.44 6.44
CA GLN A 1143 -18.52 30.18 6.28
C GLN A 1143 -17.54 29.45 5.36
N LEU A 1144 -17.57 28.10 5.36
CA LEU A 1144 -16.76 27.28 4.46
C LEU A 1144 -17.42 27.08 3.09
N SER A 1145 -18.74 26.87 3.09
CA SER A 1145 -19.58 26.59 1.92
C SER A 1145 -20.81 27.51 1.91
N PRO A 1146 -20.69 28.76 1.40
CA PRO A 1146 -21.76 29.76 1.44
C PRO A 1146 -23.07 29.37 0.74
N ASN A 1147 -23.00 28.39 -0.17
CA ASN A 1147 -24.15 27.87 -0.91
C ASN A 1147 -24.61 26.50 -0.37
N SER A 1148 -24.26 26.10 0.86
CA SER A 1148 -24.71 24.82 1.41
C SER A 1148 -26.24 24.82 1.60
N SER A 1149 -26.92 23.95 0.85
CA SER A 1149 -28.35 23.72 1.03
C SER A 1149 -28.65 23.09 2.41
N ASN A 1150 -27.77 22.20 2.89
CA ASN A 1150 -27.94 21.52 4.17
C ASN A 1150 -27.80 22.48 5.35
N ALA A 1151 -26.82 23.38 5.33
CA ALA A 1151 -26.68 24.40 6.37
C ALA A 1151 -27.88 25.36 6.40
N CYS A 1152 -28.37 25.80 5.23
CA CYS A 1152 -29.58 26.63 5.14
C CYS A 1152 -30.82 25.89 5.66
N LEU A 1153 -30.97 24.60 5.35
CA LEU A 1153 -32.02 23.74 5.91
C LEU A 1153 -31.90 23.64 7.43
N GLY A 1154 -30.70 23.38 7.94
CA GLY A 1154 -30.38 23.29 9.36
C GLY A 1154 -30.73 24.58 10.11
N LEU A 1155 -30.29 25.73 9.61
CA LEU A 1155 -30.64 27.05 10.15
C LEU A 1155 -32.13 27.33 10.07
N GLY A 1156 -32.79 26.96 8.96
CA GLY A 1156 -34.24 27.06 8.83
C GLY A 1156 -34.97 26.31 9.94
N LYS A 1157 -34.54 25.08 10.24
CA LYS A 1157 -35.09 24.29 11.36
C LYS A 1157 -34.80 24.91 12.73
N VAL A 1158 -33.58 25.44 12.94
CA VAL A 1158 -33.23 26.14 14.19
C VAL A 1158 -34.10 27.37 14.42
N LEU A 1159 -34.21 28.23 13.40
CA LEU A 1159 -35.01 29.46 13.46
C LEU A 1159 -36.50 29.14 13.66
N PHE A 1160 -36.99 28.09 13.00
CA PHE A 1160 -38.37 27.62 13.17
C PHE A 1160 -38.62 27.18 14.62
N ALA A 1161 -37.72 26.38 15.19
CA ALA A 1161 -37.81 25.94 16.58
C ALA A 1161 -37.73 27.11 17.58
N ASN A 1162 -37.08 28.21 17.22
CA ASN A 1162 -37.03 29.46 17.99
C ASN A 1162 -38.21 30.42 17.70
N ASN A 1163 -39.28 29.96 17.04
CA ASN A 1163 -40.45 30.76 16.63
C ASN A 1163 -40.14 31.95 15.72
N GLN A 1164 -39.02 31.94 14.99
CA GLN A 1164 -38.65 32.97 14.01
C GLN A 1164 -39.12 32.53 12.61
N ILE A 1165 -40.44 32.40 12.43
CA ILE A 1165 -41.06 31.73 11.27
C ILE A 1165 -40.69 32.40 9.93
N GLU A 1166 -40.65 33.73 9.87
CA GLU A 1166 -40.26 34.45 8.63
C GLU A 1166 -38.79 34.22 8.25
N ALA A 1167 -37.90 34.23 9.24
CA ALA A 1167 -36.48 33.98 9.03
C ALA A 1167 -36.23 32.51 8.66
N ALA A 1168 -36.96 31.58 9.29
CA ALA A 1168 -36.93 30.16 8.97
C ALA A 1168 -37.37 29.91 7.53
N LYS A 1169 -38.51 30.50 7.12
CA LYS A 1169 -38.99 30.46 5.73
C LYS A 1169 -37.90 30.93 4.77
N THR A 1170 -37.31 32.09 5.06
CA THR A 1170 -36.22 32.66 4.24
C THR A 1170 -35.06 31.69 4.08
N MET A 1171 -34.60 31.06 5.17
CA MET A 1171 -33.50 30.09 5.11
C MET A 1171 -33.86 28.81 4.32
N LEU A 1172 -35.09 28.30 4.46
CA LEU A 1172 -35.54 27.14 3.68
C LEU A 1172 -35.69 27.46 2.18
N GLU A 1173 -36.11 28.67 1.85
CA GLU A 1173 -36.14 29.15 0.46
C GLU A 1173 -34.73 29.26 -0.13
N TRP A 1174 -33.75 29.72 0.65
CA TRP A 1174 -32.34 29.66 0.28
C TRP A 1174 -31.83 28.24 0.14
N ALA A 1175 -32.25 27.30 1.00
CA ALA A 1175 -31.89 25.88 0.86
C ALA A 1175 -32.35 25.31 -0.49
N LEU A 1176 -33.58 25.62 -0.93
CA LEU A 1176 -34.11 25.20 -2.24
C LEU A 1176 -33.52 25.96 -3.42
N LYS A 1177 -33.16 27.22 -3.23
CA LYS A 1177 -32.41 27.96 -4.26
C LYS A 1177 -31.03 27.31 -4.49
N ASN A 1178 -30.38 26.88 -3.41
CA ASN A 1178 -29.05 26.28 -3.45
C ASN A 1178 -29.09 24.83 -3.95
N ASP A 1179 -30.15 24.07 -3.65
CA ASP A 1179 -30.44 22.74 -4.21
C ASP A 1179 -31.96 22.53 -4.34
N PRO A 1180 -32.53 22.71 -5.55
CA PRO A 1180 -33.96 22.52 -5.79
C PRO A 1180 -34.45 21.09 -5.58
N SER A 1181 -33.54 20.11 -5.53
CA SER A 1181 -33.86 18.69 -5.33
C SER A 1181 -33.87 18.26 -3.87
N ASN A 1182 -33.53 19.16 -2.93
CA ASN A 1182 -33.48 18.87 -1.50
C ASN A 1182 -34.87 18.61 -0.91
N SER A 1183 -35.29 17.36 -0.98
CA SER A 1183 -36.62 16.89 -0.53
C SER A 1183 -36.95 17.26 0.93
N ASN A 1184 -35.94 17.30 1.82
CA ASN A 1184 -36.14 17.69 3.21
C ASN A 1184 -36.45 19.18 3.36
N ALA A 1185 -35.80 20.03 2.56
CA ALA A 1185 -36.11 21.46 2.51
C ALA A 1185 -37.47 21.73 1.87
N ILE A 1186 -37.87 20.97 0.84
CA ILE A 1186 -39.21 21.07 0.22
C ILE A 1186 -40.28 20.77 1.27
N ALA A 1187 -40.10 19.67 2.01
CA ALA A 1187 -41.04 19.27 3.05
C ALA A 1187 -41.15 20.32 4.16
N ALA A 1188 -40.02 20.79 4.69
CA ALA A 1188 -40.00 21.80 5.75
C ALA A 1188 -40.61 23.14 5.28
N LEU A 1189 -40.34 23.56 4.04
CA LEU A 1189 -40.89 24.80 3.50
C LEU A 1189 -42.40 24.69 3.29
N THR A 1190 -42.88 23.53 2.82
CA THR A 1190 -44.31 23.25 2.66
C THR A 1190 -45.06 23.39 3.98
N GLU A 1191 -44.47 22.87 5.07
CA GLU A 1191 -45.02 22.99 6.41
C GLU A 1191 -45.12 24.46 6.87
N ILE A 1192 -44.03 25.22 6.71
CA ILE A 1192 -44.01 26.65 7.08
C ILE A 1192 -45.00 27.47 6.22
N ASN A 1193 -45.08 27.19 4.91
CA ASN A 1193 -46.04 27.85 4.02
C ASN A 1193 -47.48 27.61 4.49
N SER A 1194 -47.81 26.37 4.86
CA SER A 1194 -49.13 26.05 5.41
C SER A 1194 -49.43 26.83 6.71
N LEU A 1195 -48.44 26.98 7.60
CA LEU A 1195 -48.60 27.73 8.84
C LEU A 1195 -48.80 29.24 8.61
N MET A 1196 -48.19 29.77 7.55
CA MET A 1196 -48.30 31.18 7.16
C MET A 1196 -49.48 31.48 6.22
N GLY A 1197 -50.24 30.46 5.79
CA GLY A 1197 -51.38 30.61 4.88
C GLY A 1197 -50.99 30.81 3.40
N PHE A 1198 -49.78 30.41 3.01
CA PHE A 1198 -49.33 30.39 1.62
C PHE A 1198 -49.67 29.06 0.93
N GLU A 1199 -49.66 29.03 -0.41
CA GLU A 1199 -49.73 27.78 -1.17
C GLU A 1199 -48.54 26.87 -0.84
N SER A 1200 -48.73 25.55 -0.92
CA SER A 1200 -47.71 24.57 -0.53
C SER A 1200 -46.37 24.75 -1.26
N GLN A 1201 -46.40 25.18 -2.52
CA GLN A 1201 -45.23 25.41 -3.37
C GLN A 1201 -44.74 26.87 -3.38
N HIS A 1202 -45.29 27.74 -2.52
CA HIS A 1202 -44.94 29.15 -2.51
C HIS A 1202 -43.47 29.37 -2.14
N ASN A 1203 -42.72 30.07 -3.00
CA ASN A 1203 -41.35 30.48 -2.75
C ASN A 1203 -41.15 31.95 -3.16
N SER A 1204 -40.78 32.80 -2.20
CA SER A 1204 -40.56 34.24 -2.35
C SER A 1204 -39.18 34.56 -2.95
N ILE A 1205 -38.24 33.62 -2.86
CA ILE A 1205 -36.93 33.70 -3.50
C ILE A 1205 -37.07 32.97 -4.84
N LYS A 1206 -37.02 33.70 -5.95
CA LYS A 1206 -37.05 33.07 -7.29
C LYS A 1206 -35.88 32.10 -7.40
N VAL A 1207 -36.21 30.81 -7.51
CA VAL A 1207 -35.29 29.71 -7.85
C VAL A 1207 -34.67 29.96 -9.22
#